data_AF-A0A8H3GR89-F1
#
_entry.id   AF-A0A8H3GR89-F1
#
_cell.length_a   1.000
_cell.length_b   1.000
_cell.length_c   1.000
_cell.angle_alpha   90.00
_cell.angle_beta   90.00
_cell.angle_gamma   90.00
#
_symmetry.space_group_name_H-M   'P 1'
#
loop_
_entity.id
_entity.type
_entity.pdbx_description
1 polymer ?
#
loop_
_entity_poly.entity_id
_entity_poly.type
_entity_poly.pdbx_seq_one_letter_code
_entity_poly.pdbx_strand_id
1 'polypeptide(L)'
;MSSPHDSVPKLAESKEEAIEETETNGPGLSAARDEADPRAQANLKEETDADVTGTLNQPDGSSPIRKFRGSSRYSALQPDDLNEDDVDEVEIEKLKISDATDKPIPPSQPDDSSLIRELRSLAKNKPKLVRGKKYAVPGQSIELTSWKMTEWMYTKSPCPFPTLARGLFTRWIPARGHENDPQGAPGAGRDQILVRGYDKFFNMNEVKWNTWEALEIHTTAPYTLTLKSNGCIIFMAALTPTELIVTSKHSLGEVEGASTSHAQKGEEWLEKHLKQAGKTKAEFSKTLFERNLTAVAELCDDSFEEHVLPYSKEMTGLHLHGLNERRVEFSTLGNDEVVAFAKEWGFITTAAITLNTIEEVKKFTDKVAKEGKWQGEAVEGFVVRTKVSDRPPQLVQAYRGTRGERIVDKKELSTPPPYAPGSTFFFKIKFEEPYLMYREWRELTKKLLAADKKGQLRSAQPSSYMLRRPETRAYYRWIEDQIQHNPDSLKGFSDGHGIIATRERFLKWCETSEGEAILKKEDSKSGGGTEPYKGSHKTIIMPVAIPGSGKTAVALALQHIYGFGHTQSDDVKQKRTGPQFVKNVVELFAKHDVVFADRNNHIRHLRDSLKEEFKEKYGEKGHIIALQWVFNDSPRNISEICASRIEDRGENHQSLHADRQDTHRAVISQFFGSFEEVEAEEVDDIVDMEYTDTLEQAVKRAISGIAPILDLKIPDDHKVDEACAVARSYTVKSMGGKKAKPKPPRYFALVPDIDVDQLVGKKFEGKHVPDSGKKMWDNLVNNTRIADRPHVTLIHVKEKEDSLALWERCLALQKSAGEIEPAFTITFDHVVWNGNVMALSVSKVEMHRQFEDEHRQLAEAVVNQIPKKITDRLHLTIGTREDGINPFEAASMVAGWRDGTSADAQSQFGDGDADVNMYVVDPNPKPELDPTYGKETSRGPPEARVLKSEVESVIKKLGELEVSGGDYAMAEYKAQLRDAVSERRKQAPRITHALQRYEGDVNCEKMDIRTKRRQEIERRCIDELNRSRDDLLVACQWDSPVREKYFELVNKPVELCEREWVKIRPLLKQILNDNLTAQLQLAKEQEDRHRSQCPKRSFTLDIDPVRDGIGFTEAIQLLNEI
;
A
#
# COMPACT_ATOMS: atom_id res chain seq x y z
N MET A 1 -53.40 -24.49 -33.32
CA MET A 1 -54.81 -24.91 -33.52
C MET A 1 -55.31 -25.42 -32.18
N SER A 2 -56.56 -25.12 -31.78
CA SER A 2 -57.29 -25.63 -30.58
C SER A 2 -56.54 -25.56 -29.22
N SER A 3 -56.90 -24.76 -28.19
CA SER A 3 -58.23 -24.36 -27.66
C SER A 3 -59.08 -25.55 -27.17
N PRO A 4 -59.92 -25.43 -26.11
CA PRO A 4 -60.40 -24.19 -25.43
C PRO A 4 -60.50 -24.23 -23.87
N HIS A 5 -60.83 -23.07 -23.25
CA HIS A 5 -61.88 -22.75 -22.21
C HIS A 5 -62.46 -23.84 -21.23
N ASP A 6 -63.05 -23.54 -20.04
CA ASP A 6 -63.34 -22.27 -19.33
C ASP A 6 -63.71 -22.39 -17.82
N SER A 7 -63.76 -21.21 -17.14
CA SER A 7 -64.71 -20.75 -16.08
C SER A 7 -64.96 -21.51 -14.74
N VAL A 8 -64.53 -20.89 -13.62
CA VAL A 8 -65.37 -20.10 -12.64
C VAL A 8 -66.77 -20.63 -12.27
N PRO A 9 -67.08 -20.83 -10.96
CA PRO A 9 -67.97 -19.87 -10.25
C PRO A 9 -67.66 -19.57 -8.76
N LYS A 10 -68.38 -18.55 -8.23
CA LYS A 10 -68.38 -18.06 -6.83
C LYS A 10 -69.45 -18.76 -5.98
N LEU A 11 -69.36 -18.71 -4.64
CA LEU A 11 -70.29 -17.97 -3.74
C LEU A 11 -69.85 -18.04 -2.27
N ALA A 12 -70.67 -17.54 -1.33
CA ALA A 12 -70.29 -17.17 0.05
C ALA A 12 -71.23 -17.77 1.12
N GLU A 13 -71.16 -17.24 2.36
CA GLU A 13 -72.07 -17.49 3.52
C GLU A 13 -71.90 -18.84 4.27
N SER A 14 -72.13 -18.97 5.59
CA SER A 14 -72.35 -17.97 6.67
C SER A 14 -71.95 -18.52 8.07
N LYS A 15 -72.54 -18.02 9.18
CA LYS A 15 -72.15 -18.21 10.60
C LYS A 15 -72.95 -19.31 11.31
N GLU A 16 -72.41 -19.83 12.43
CA GLU A 16 -73.04 -20.14 13.74
C GLU A 16 -71.86 -20.45 14.73
N GLU A 17 -71.76 -19.91 15.95
CA GLU A 17 -72.49 -20.14 17.23
C GLU A 17 -72.20 -21.51 17.91
N ALA A 18 -72.08 -21.67 19.24
CA ALA A 18 -71.78 -20.77 20.38
C ALA A 18 -71.58 -21.60 21.69
N ILE A 19 -71.19 -20.94 22.81
CA ILE A 19 -71.53 -21.29 24.23
C ILE A 19 -70.85 -22.56 24.85
N GLU A 20 -70.28 -22.57 26.07
CA GLU A 20 -70.06 -21.50 27.08
C GLU A 20 -68.63 -21.57 27.72
N GLU A 21 -68.28 -21.43 29.02
CA GLU A 21 -68.99 -21.39 30.33
C GLU A 21 -68.22 -20.55 31.39
N THR A 22 -68.65 -20.64 32.66
CA THR A 22 -68.43 -19.77 33.83
C THR A 22 -67.39 -20.28 34.86
N GLU A 23 -66.98 -19.61 35.96
CA GLU A 23 -67.13 -18.24 36.55
C GLU A 23 -65.82 -17.96 37.37
N THR A 24 -65.48 -16.84 38.05
CA THR A 24 -66.12 -15.60 38.57
C THR A 24 -65.21 -14.38 38.18
N ASN A 25 -65.17 -13.14 38.71
CA ASN A 25 -65.77 -12.40 39.84
C ASN A 25 -65.69 -10.85 39.57
N GLY A 26 -65.85 -10.00 40.60
CA GLY A 26 -65.60 -8.53 40.53
C GLY A 26 -65.13 -7.91 41.87
N PRO A 27 -65.32 -6.59 42.13
CA PRO A 27 -66.02 -5.58 41.29
C PRO A 27 -65.40 -4.16 41.16
N GLY A 28 -65.85 -3.41 40.14
CA GLY A 28 -65.83 -1.92 40.06
C GLY A 28 -64.71 -1.26 39.23
N LEU A 29 -64.66 0.07 38.99
CA LEU A 29 -65.60 1.23 38.95
C LEU A 29 -64.81 2.45 38.36
N SER A 30 -65.32 3.50 37.70
CA SER A 30 -66.52 3.71 36.85
C SER A 30 -66.55 5.13 36.22
N ALA A 31 -66.92 5.24 34.93
CA ALA A 31 -67.44 6.43 34.20
C ALA A 31 -66.54 7.68 33.94
N ALA A 32 -66.83 8.62 33.00
CA ALA A 32 -67.43 8.57 31.65
C ALA A 32 -67.41 9.98 30.95
N ARG A 33 -67.65 10.03 29.62
CA ARG A 33 -68.18 11.12 28.75
C ARG A 33 -67.29 12.12 27.95
N ASP A 34 -67.50 12.06 26.63
CA ASP A 34 -68.00 13.08 25.66
C ASP A 34 -67.19 14.34 25.20
N GLU A 35 -66.89 14.34 23.89
CA GLU A 35 -66.96 15.39 22.81
C GLU A 35 -66.41 16.86 22.90
N ALA A 36 -65.62 17.19 21.86
CA ALA A 36 -65.64 18.41 21.01
C ALA A 36 -64.91 19.76 21.35
N ASP A 37 -64.58 20.47 20.25
CA ASP A 37 -64.01 21.83 20.03
C ASP A 37 -64.98 22.96 20.56
N PRO A 38 -64.61 24.27 20.80
CA PRO A 38 -63.54 25.02 20.14
C PRO A 38 -62.81 26.20 20.87
N ARG A 39 -61.76 26.72 20.19
CA ARG A 39 -61.31 28.14 20.08
C ARG A 39 -61.26 29.13 21.29
N ALA A 40 -60.02 29.42 21.70
CA ALA A 40 -59.36 30.74 21.71
C ALA A 40 -59.98 32.01 22.38
N GLN A 41 -59.33 32.47 23.46
CA GLN A 41 -58.97 33.86 23.84
C GLN A 41 -57.95 33.77 25.01
N ALA A 42 -57.10 34.71 25.41
CA ALA A 42 -56.43 35.91 24.89
C ALA A 42 -56.23 36.90 26.07
N ASN A 43 -55.02 37.46 26.21
CA ASN A 43 -54.66 38.71 26.93
C ASN A 43 -54.55 38.79 28.47
N LEU A 44 -53.34 39.24 28.92
CA LEU A 44 -53.04 40.42 29.79
C LEU A 44 -53.45 40.37 31.30
N LYS A 45 -52.72 40.95 32.28
CA LYS A 45 -51.37 41.59 32.36
C LYS A 45 -50.93 41.73 33.86
N GLU A 46 -49.90 42.54 34.14
CA GLU A 46 -49.49 43.19 35.41
C GLU A 46 -48.76 42.35 36.48
N GLU A 47 -47.81 42.90 37.28
CA GLU A 47 -46.77 43.93 37.02
C GLU A 47 -45.69 43.94 38.15
N THR A 48 -44.80 44.96 38.21
CA THR A 48 -43.71 45.22 39.20
C THR A 48 -42.51 44.26 39.15
N ASP A 49 -41.24 44.58 39.47
CA ASP A 49 -40.41 45.82 39.62
C ASP A 49 -38.95 45.35 39.88
N ALA A 50 -37.85 46.11 39.95
CA ALA A 50 -37.34 47.40 39.40
C ALA A 50 -35.93 47.61 40.05
N ASP A 51 -34.92 48.33 39.57
CA ASP A 51 -34.47 48.88 38.26
C ASP A 51 -32.97 49.32 38.46
N VAL A 52 -32.33 50.05 37.51
CA VAL A 52 -31.07 50.82 37.65
C VAL A 52 -29.77 49.98 37.72
N THR A 53 -28.79 50.01 36.80
CA THR A 53 -28.55 50.64 35.47
C THR A 53 -27.52 49.73 34.72
N GLY A 54 -27.02 49.92 33.49
CA GLY A 54 -27.03 50.99 32.47
C GLY A 54 -25.67 50.99 31.70
N THR A 55 -25.36 51.78 30.66
CA THR A 55 -26.13 52.77 29.87
C THR A 55 -25.46 52.97 28.49
N LEU A 56 -26.12 52.55 27.39
CA LEU A 56 -25.89 52.95 25.97
C LEU A 56 -24.55 52.51 25.29
N ASN A 57 -24.44 52.37 23.95
CA ASN A 57 -25.29 52.87 22.85
C ASN A 57 -25.51 51.85 21.70
N GLN A 58 -26.59 52.08 20.93
CA GLN A 58 -26.98 51.42 19.66
C GLN A 58 -26.74 52.40 18.47
N PRO A 59 -27.18 52.19 17.20
CA PRO A 59 -28.04 51.15 16.57
C PRO A 59 -27.26 50.40 15.44
N ASP A 60 -27.80 49.80 14.35
CA ASP A 60 -29.14 49.71 13.73
C ASP A 60 -29.23 48.47 12.78
N GLY A 61 -30.40 48.24 12.16
CA GLY A 61 -30.50 47.61 10.84
C GLY A 61 -31.37 46.36 10.73
N SER A 62 -32.57 46.47 10.15
CA SER A 62 -33.49 45.34 9.94
C SER A 62 -33.46 44.72 8.53
N SER A 63 -34.06 43.53 8.41
CA SER A 63 -34.61 42.92 7.18
C SER A 63 -33.62 42.27 6.17
N PRO A 64 -34.09 41.35 5.29
CA PRO A 64 -35.09 40.30 5.51
C PRO A 64 -34.67 38.91 4.98
N ILE A 65 -35.45 37.87 5.30
CA ILE A 65 -35.27 36.49 4.78
C ILE A 65 -35.42 36.47 3.25
N ARG A 66 -34.40 35.94 2.53
CA ARG A 66 -34.44 35.74 1.07
C ARG A 66 -34.36 34.25 0.71
N LYS A 67 -35.36 33.77 -0.05
CA LYS A 67 -35.34 32.44 -0.68
C LYS A 67 -34.25 32.39 -1.76
N PHE A 68 -33.25 31.52 -1.62
CA PHE A 68 -32.31 31.24 -2.71
C PHE A 68 -32.92 30.25 -3.70
N ARG A 69 -33.21 30.72 -4.92
CA ARG A 69 -33.37 29.84 -6.09
C ARG A 69 -31.98 29.46 -6.60
N GLY A 70 -31.69 28.16 -6.70
CA GLY A 70 -30.56 27.69 -7.50
C GLY A 70 -30.82 27.94 -8.99
N SER A 71 -29.82 28.42 -9.72
CA SER A 71 -29.96 28.68 -11.16
C SER A 71 -29.81 27.39 -11.97
N SER A 72 -30.79 27.07 -12.82
CA SER A 72 -30.66 25.97 -13.79
C SER A 72 -29.73 26.38 -14.92
N ARG A 73 -28.78 25.52 -15.29
CA ARG A 73 -27.80 25.80 -16.34
C ARG A 73 -28.23 25.37 -17.75
N TYR A 74 -29.53 25.14 -17.95
CA TYR A 74 -30.14 24.83 -19.24
C TYR A 74 -31.45 25.62 -19.42
N SER A 75 -31.37 26.76 -20.11
CA SER A 75 -32.52 27.42 -20.72
C SER A 75 -32.79 26.80 -22.09
N ALA A 76 -34.05 26.46 -22.39
CA ALA A 76 -34.41 25.92 -23.70
C ALA A 76 -34.30 27.00 -24.79
N LEU A 77 -33.78 26.62 -25.95
CA LEU A 77 -33.99 27.36 -27.20
C LEU A 77 -35.32 26.91 -27.80
N GLN A 78 -36.14 27.88 -28.20
CA GLN A 78 -37.16 27.72 -29.24
C GLN A 78 -36.90 28.77 -30.33
N PRO A 79 -37.30 28.50 -31.58
CA PRO A 79 -36.79 29.22 -32.74
C PRO A 79 -37.60 30.48 -33.07
N ASP A 80 -37.14 31.17 -34.12
CA ASP A 80 -37.85 32.18 -34.91
C ASP A 80 -38.13 33.52 -34.20
N ASP A 81 -37.25 34.49 -34.45
CA ASP A 81 -37.55 35.52 -35.44
C ASP A 81 -36.25 36.06 -36.08
N LEU A 82 -36.34 36.49 -37.34
CA LEU A 82 -35.23 37.08 -38.10
C LEU A 82 -35.30 38.61 -38.06
N ASN A 83 -34.13 39.26 -38.06
CA ASN A 83 -33.81 40.34 -38.99
C ASN A 83 -32.29 40.57 -39.03
N GLU A 84 -31.81 41.03 -40.18
CA GLU A 84 -30.44 41.52 -40.39
C GLU A 84 -30.39 43.03 -40.07
N ASP A 85 -29.23 43.66 -40.29
CA ASP A 85 -28.97 45.10 -40.17
C ASP A 85 -29.15 45.74 -38.77
N ASP A 86 -28.05 45.81 -38.01
CA ASP A 86 -27.32 47.09 -37.90
C ASP A 86 -25.91 46.87 -37.31
N VAL A 87 -24.91 47.57 -37.85
CA VAL A 87 -23.51 47.53 -37.41
C VAL A 87 -23.03 48.96 -37.19
N ASP A 88 -22.66 49.29 -35.96
CA ASP A 88 -22.02 50.58 -35.64
C ASP A 88 -20.93 50.42 -34.58
N GLU A 89 -19.85 51.18 -34.72
CA GLU A 89 -18.66 51.11 -33.88
C GLU A 89 -18.83 51.94 -32.58
N VAL A 90 -18.31 51.44 -31.46
CA VAL A 90 -18.21 52.22 -30.21
C VAL A 90 -16.80 52.09 -29.62
N GLU A 91 -16.10 53.21 -29.47
CA GLU A 91 -14.72 53.28 -29.01
C GLU A 91 -14.55 52.92 -27.51
N ILE A 92 -13.39 52.36 -27.16
CA ILE A 92 -13.08 51.88 -25.80
C ILE A 92 -12.32 52.96 -25.00
N GLU A 93 -13.06 53.83 -24.31
CA GLU A 93 -12.50 54.82 -23.37
C GLU A 93 -12.52 54.35 -21.90
N LYS A 94 -11.43 53.67 -21.52
CA LYS A 94 -10.75 53.73 -20.20
C LYS A 94 -11.62 53.95 -18.93
N LEU A 95 -12.06 52.86 -18.29
CA LEU A 95 -12.28 52.83 -16.84
C LEU A 95 -11.22 51.95 -16.14
N LYS A 96 -10.80 52.37 -14.94
CA LYS A 96 -9.58 51.90 -14.28
C LYS A 96 -9.83 50.70 -13.37
N ILE A 97 -8.85 49.81 -13.29
CA ILE A 97 -8.81 48.69 -12.35
C ILE A 97 -8.31 49.18 -10.99
N SER A 98 -9.18 49.13 -9.97
CA SER A 98 -8.83 48.95 -8.56
C SER A 98 -10.05 48.39 -7.81
N ASP A 99 -9.81 47.76 -6.66
CA ASP A 99 -10.84 47.35 -5.68
C ASP A 99 -11.83 46.24 -6.10
N ALA A 100 -11.37 45.27 -6.87
CA ALA A 100 -11.86 43.89 -6.77
C ALA A 100 -10.89 43.07 -5.91
N THR A 101 -11.31 42.62 -4.74
CA THR A 101 -10.48 41.77 -3.87
C THR A 101 -10.41 40.34 -4.41
N ASP A 102 -9.20 39.77 -4.47
CA ASP A 102 -8.97 38.40 -4.93
C ASP A 102 -9.73 37.38 -4.09
N LYS A 103 -10.88 36.93 -4.58
CA LYS A 103 -11.41 35.61 -4.24
C LYS A 103 -10.64 34.60 -5.07
N PRO A 104 -9.87 33.68 -4.45
CA PRO A 104 -9.09 32.70 -5.21
C PRO A 104 -10.04 31.86 -6.07
N ILE A 105 -9.79 31.87 -7.38
CA ILE A 105 -10.52 31.03 -8.33
C ILE A 105 -10.28 29.58 -7.92
N PRO A 106 -11.32 28.80 -7.54
CA PRO A 106 -11.12 27.41 -7.16
C PRO A 106 -10.63 26.62 -8.38
N PRO A 107 -9.75 25.62 -8.21
CA PRO A 107 -9.29 24.80 -9.32
C PRO A 107 -10.46 24.13 -10.03
N SER A 108 -10.42 24.15 -11.36
CA SER A 108 -11.43 23.53 -12.22
C SER A 108 -11.68 22.08 -11.79
N GLN A 109 -12.93 21.78 -11.41
CA GLN A 109 -13.33 20.41 -11.08
C GLN A 109 -13.10 19.50 -12.30
N PRO A 110 -12.68 18.24 -12.10
CA PRO A 110 -12.47 17.31 -13.22
C PRO A 110 -13.78 17.09 -13.98
N ASP A 111 -13.73 17.21 -15.30
CA ASP A 111 -14.90 16.99 -16.16
C ASP A 111 -15.04 15.52 -16.57
N ASP A 112 -16.23 15.13 -17.03
CA ASP A 112 -16.51 13.79 -17.54
C ASP A 112 -15.47 13.34 -18.59
N SER A 113 -15.03 14.25 -19.47
CA SER A 113 -14.05 13.96 -20.52
C SER A 113 -12.68 13.58 -19.96
N SER A 114 -12.20 14.25 -18.90
CA SER A 114 -10.92 13.95 -18.25
C SER A 114 -10.91 12.53 -17.67
N LEU A 115 -11.93 12.18 -16.88
CA LEU A 115 -12.11 10.84 -16.29
C LEU A 115 -12.22 9.77 -17.37
N ILE A 116 -13.05 10.00 -18.40
CA ILE A 116 -13.35 8.99 -19.42
C ILE A 116 -12.14 8.78 -20.35
N ARG A 117 -11.38 9.83 -20.65
CA ARG A 117 -10.08 9.73 -21.35
C ARG A 117 -9.07 8.89 -20.55
N GLU A 118 -9.01 9.06 -19.23
CA GLU A 118 -8.11 8.30 -18.37
C GLU A 118 -8.54 6.83 -18.23
N LEU A 119 -9.85 6.56 -18.11
CA LEU A 119 -10.41 5.21 -18.16
C LEU A 119 -10.16 4.49 -19.50
N ARG A 120 -10.28 5.21 -20.64
CA ARG A 120 -9.88 4.69 -21.97
C ARG A 120 -8.38 4.34 -22.01
N SER A 121 -7.53 5.21 -21.47
CA SER A 121 -6.08 4.98 -21.39
C SER A 121 -5.75 3.75 -20.55
N LEU A 122 -6.35 3.62 -19.37
CA LEU A 122 -6.16 2.45 -18.50
C LEU A 122 -6.70 1.16 -19.11
N ALA A 123 -7.83 1.19 -19.82
CA ALA A 123 -8.35 0.00 -20.50
C ALA A 123 -7.49 -0.44 -21.69
N LYS A 124 -6.90 0.51 -22.44
CA LYS A 124 -5.96 0.22 -23.55
C LYS A 124 -4.62 -0.30 -23.05
N ASN A 125 -4.06 0.32 -22.02
CA ASN A 125 -2.69 0.05 -21.55
C ASN A 125 -2.62 -1.03 -20.46
N LYS A 126 -3.69 -1.22 -19.67
CA LYS A 126 -3.75 -2.15 -18.53
C LYS A 126 -5.12 -2.90 -18.48
N PRO A 127 -5.48 -3.71 -19.50
CA PRO A 127 -6.79 -4.38 -19.58
C PRO A 127 -7.09 -5.41 -18.47
N LYS A 128 -6.10 -5.80 -17.65
CA LYS A 128 -6.32 -6.59 -16.41
C LYS A 128 -6.74 -5.73 -15.20
N LEU A 129 -6.63 -4.41 -15.28
CA LEU A 129 -6.90 -3.45 -14.21
C LEU A 129 -8.23 -2.72 -14.41
N VAL A 130 -8.49 -2.22 -15.63
CA VAL A 130 -9.75 -1.59 -16.05
C VAL A 130 -10.20 -2.22 -17.37
N ARG A 131 -11.50 -2.50 -17.51
CA ARG A 131 -12.12 -2.92 -18.77
C ARG A 131 -13.33 -2.06 -19.09
N GLY A 132 -13.37 -1.48 -20.30
CA GLY A 132 -14.57 -0.90 -20.87
C GLY A 132 -15.26 -1.93 -21.79
N LYS A 133 -16.51 -2.30 -21.51
CA LYS A 133 -17.34 -3.09 -22.44
C LYS A 133 -18.38 -2.19 -23.07
N LYS A 134 -18.40 -2.14 -24.40
CA LYS A 134 -19.42 -1.47 -25.20
C LYS A 134 -20.72 -2.28 -25.23
N TYR A 135 -21.85 -1.58 -25.25
CA TYR A 135 -23.21 -2.10 -25.38
C TYR A 135 -23.99 -1.16 -26.31
N ALA A 136 -24.64 -1.68 -27.35
CA ALA A 136 -25.63 -0.92 -28.11
C ALA A 136 -26.91 -0.79 -27.27
N VAL A 137 -27.59 0.35 -27.35
CA VAL A 137 -28.93 0.52 -26.76
C VAL A 137 -29.97 -0.08 -27.70
N PRO A 138 -30.83 -1.02 -27.24
CA PRO A 138 -31.87 -1.60 -28.07
C PRO A 138 -32.78 -0.53 -28.71
N GLY A 139 -33.00 -0.64 -30.02
CA GLY A 139 -33.85 0.30 -30.78
C GLY A 139 -33.22 1.65 -31.11
N GLN A 140 -31.94 1.89 -30.79
CA GLN A 140 -31.29 3.19 -30.98
C GLN A 140 -29.88 3.08 -31.60
N SER A 141 -29.40 4.18 -32.18
CA SER A 141 -28.01 4.35 -32.66
C SER A 141 -27.00 4.71 -31.56
N ILE A 142 -27.39 4.63 -30.28
CA ILE A 142 -26.56 5.04 -29.14
C ILE A 142 -25.80 3.84 -28.58
N GLU A 143 -24.52 4.05 -28.28
CA GLU A 143 -23.65 3.07 -27.64
C GLU A 143 -23.21 3.55 -26.24
N LEU A 144 -23.26 2.65 -25.26
CA LEU A 144 -22.80 2.87 -23.88
C LEU A 144 -21.54 2.05 -23.60
N THR A 145 -20.54 2.65 -22.95
CA THR A 145 -19.40 1.93 -22.40
C THR A 145 -19.60 1.72 -20.89
N SER A 146 -19.67 0.46 -20.46
CA SER A 146 -19.67 0.07 -19.04
C SER A 146 -18.25 -0.16 -18.55
N TRP A 147 -17.86 0.48 -17.46
CA TRP A 147 -16.52 0.38 -16.88
C TRP A 147 -16.48 -0.60 -15.72
N LYS A 148 -15.58 -1.60 -15.81
CA LYS A 148 -15.34 -2.63 -14.80
C LYS A 148 -13.88 -2.62 -14.35
N MET A 149 -13.67 -2.08 -13.16
CA MET A 149 -12.41 -2.09 -12.42
C MET A 149 -12.18 -3.45 -11.73
N THR A 150 -10.92 -3.79 -11.45
CA THR A 150 -10.56 -4.99 -10.67
C THR A 150 -10.82 -4.75 -9.16
N GLU A 151 -11.80 -5.48 -8.61
CA GLU A 151 -12.48 -5.18 -7.34
C GLU A 151 -11.58 -5.13 -6.09
N TRP A 152 -10.45 -5.86 -6.05
CA TRP A 152 -9.51 -5.82 -4.92
C TRP A 152 -8.56 -4.62 -4.93
N MET A 153 -8.30 -4.01 -6.09
CA MET A 153 -7.38 -2.88 -6.21
C MET A 153 -7.91 -1.60 -5.56
N TYR A 154 -9.23 -1.49 -5.35
CA TYR A 154 -9.83 -0.36 -4.65
C TYR A 154 -9.36 -0.23 -3.17
N THR A 155 -8.83 -1.28 -2.54
CA THR A 155 -8.31 -1.20 -1.15
C THR A 155 -6.89 -0.60 -1.07
N LYS A 156 -6.21 -0.39 -2.21
CA LYS A 156 -4.87 0.18 -2.23
C LYS A 156 -4.91 1.69 -1.97
N SER A 157 -3.87 2.17 -1.28
CA SER A 157 -3.61 3.59 -1.05
C SER A 157 -2.20 3.92 -1.57
N PRO A 158 -2.05 4.83 -2.56
CA PRO A 158 -3.12 5.44 -3.35
C PRO A 158 -3.89 4.39 -4.18
N CYS A 159 -5.14 4.68 -4.50
CA CYS A 159 -5.96 3.84 -5.38
C CYS A 159 -5.48 4.00 -6.84
N PRO A 160 -5.29 2.91 -7.61
CA PRO A 160 -4.81 2.98 -8.99
C PRO A 160 -5.90 3.32 -10.02
N PHE A 161 -7.07 3.78 -9.57
CA PHE A 161 -8.21 4.16 -10.42
C PHE A 161 -8.51 5.66 -10.28
N PRO A 162 -8.86 6.36 -11.38
CA PRO A 162 -9.20 7.79 -11.36
C PRO A 162 -10.58 8.10 -10.76
N THR A 163 -11.35 7.07 -10.40
CA THR A 163 -12.61 7.18 -9.67
C THR A 163 -12.82 5.94 -8.82
N LEU A 164 -13.46 6.10 -7.67
CA LEU A 164 -13.91 4.98 -6.82
C LEU A 164 -15.29 4.45 -7.24
N ALA A 165 -15.94 5.05 -8.26
CA ALA A 165 -17.26 4.66 -8.74
C ALA A 165 -17.35 3.17 -9.12
N ARG A 166 -18.44 2.52 -8.71
CA ARG A 166 -18.67 1.07 -8.81
C ARG A 166 -20.00 0.79 -9.51
N GLY A 167 -19.94 0.75 -10.84
CA GLY A 167 -21.13 0.70 -11.71
C GLY A 167 -21.26 2.01 -12.46
N LEU A 168 -20.41 2.18 -13.47
CA LEU A 168 -20.24 3.41 -14.23
C LEU A 168 -20.49 3.12 -15.71
N PHE A 169 -21.47 3.80 -16.32
CA PHE A 169 -21.73 3.73 -17.76
C PHE A 169 -21.66 5.12 -18.36
N THR A 170 -21.01 5.23 -19.51
CA THR A 170 -20.70 6.51 -20.17
C THR A 170 -20.99 6.45 -21.66
N ARG A 171 -21.37 7.58 -22.27
CA ARG A 171 -21.58 7.70 -23.72
C ARG A 171 -20.77 8.85 -24.32
N TRP A 172 -20.53 8.76 -25.63
CA TRP A 172 -20.18 9.92 -26.45
C TRP A 172 -21.47 10.61 -26.90
N ILE A 173 -21.41 11.93 -27.06
CA ILE A 173 -22.42 12.74 -27.71
C ILE A 173 -21.66 13.55 -28.77
N PRO A 174 -21.78 13.22 -30.08
CA PRO A 174 -21.11 13.99 -31.12
C PRO A 174 -21.67 15.41 -31.18
N ALA A 175 -20.85 16.34 -31.66
CA ALA A 175 -21.32 17.65 -32.08
C ALA A 175 -22.09 17.53 -33.40
N ARG A 176 -22.99 18.49 -33.66
CA ARG A 176 -23.83 18.50 -34.86
C ARG A 176 -22.94 18.66 -36.11
N GLY A 177 -23.02 17.73 -37.05
CA GLY A 177 -22.14 17.66 -38.22
C GLY A 177 -20.83 16.87 -38.00
N HIS A 178 -20.59 16.38 -36.78
CA HIS A 178 -19.42 15.58 -36.39
C HIS A 178 -19.81 14.13 -36.03
N GLU A 179 -20.94 13.63 -36.54
CA GLU A 179 -21.47 12.30 -36.22
C GLU A 179 -20.56 11.14 -36.67
N ASN A 180 -19.66 11.39 -37.64
CA ASN A 180 -18.69 10.43 -38.16
C ASN A 180 -17.28 10.59 -37.57
N ASP A 181 -17.04 11.61 -36.74
CA ASP A 181 -15.71 11.91 -36.22
C ASP A 181 -15.26 10.92 -35.13
N PRO A 182 -13.94 10.69 -34.96
CA PRO A 182 -13.44 9.80 -33.92
C PRO A 182 -13.85 10.22 -32.50
N GLN A 183 -14.42 9.28 -31.74
CA GLN A 183 -14.81 9.47 -30.34
C GLN A 183 -13.66 10.05 -29.50
N GLY A 184 -13.84 11.28 -28.99
CA GLY A 184 -12.83 12.01 -28.21
C GLY A 184 -11.95 12.97 -29.01
N ALA A 185 -12.21 13.19 -30.31
CA ALA A 185 -11.58 14.27 -31.06
C ALA A 185 -12.00 15.66 -30.51
N PRO A 186 -11.10 16.67 -30.45
CA PRO A 186 -11.45 18.01 -29.98
C PRO A 186 -12.55 18.66 -30.84
N GLY A 187 -13.54 19.30 -30.21
CA GLY A 187 -14.65 19.96 -30.90
C GLY A 187 -15.73 19.01 -31.44
N ALA A 188 -15.36 17.79 -31.85
CA ALA A 188 -16.23 16.79 -32.46
C ALA A 188 -17.36 16.23 -31.55
N GLY A 189 -17.40 16.62 -30.28
CA GLY A 189 -18.43 16.18 -29.33
C GLY A 189 -17.97 16.29 -27.88
N ARG A 190 -18.72 15.62 -26.99
CA ARG A 190 -18.42 15.54 -25.57
C ARG A 190 -18.69 14.15 -25.01
N ASP A 191 -17.94 13.76 -23.99
CA ASP A 191 -18.29 12.62 -23.17
C ASP A 191 -19.38 12.95 -22.14
N GLN A 192 -20.06 11.93 -21.65
CA GLN A 192 -21.03 12.04 -20.56
C GLN A 192 -21.08 10.77 -19.70
N ILE A 193 -21.07 10.94 -18.38
CA ILE A 193 -21.51 9.93 -17.41
C ILE A 193 -23.03 9.80 -17.49
N LEU A 194 -23.52 8.63 -17.91
CA LEU A 194 -24.95 8.34 -18.01
C LEU A 194 -25.49 7.61 -16.77
N VAL A 195 -24.71 6.68 -16.21
CA VAL A 195 -25.07 5.92 -15.02
C VAL A 195 -23.93 6.04 -14.00
N ARG A 196 -24.25 6.50 -12.79
CA ARG A 196 -23.29 6.77 -11.72
C ARG A 196 -23.69 6.01 -10.44
N GLY A 197 -23.27 4.74 -10.34
CA GLY A 197 -23.36 3.98 -9.09
C GLY A 197 -22.55 4.60 -7.95
N TYR A 198 -22.70 4.09 -6.73
CA TYR A 198 -21.91 4.58 -5.59
C TYR A 198 -20.41 4.37 -5.79
N ASP A 199 -19.61 5.07 -5.00
CA ASP A 199 -18.21 4.68 -4.83
C ASP A 199 -18.09 3.36 -4.05
N LYS A 200 -16.99 2.64 -4.25
CA LYS A 200 -16.68 1.39 -3.53
C LYS A 200 -16.50 1.68 -2.04
N PHE A 201 -17.49 1.31 -1.23
CA PHE A 201 -17.42 1.38 0.23
C PHE A 201 -17.02 0.04 0.87
N PHE A 202 -16.25 0.15 1.96
CA PHE A 202 -15.57 -0.95 2.64
C PHE A 202 -16.28 -1.31 3.96
N ASN A 203 -16.10 -2.55 4.40
CA ASN A 203 -16.60 -3.04 5.67
C ASN A 203 -15.82 -2.39 6.82
N MET A 204 -16.30 -2.53 8.05
CA MET A 204 -15.43 -2.37 9.21
C MET A 204 -14.15 -3.19 9.02
N ASN A 205 -13.01 -2.56 9.29
CA ASN A 205 -11.65 -3.11 9.23
C ASN A 205 -11.15 -3.59 7.83
N GLU A 206 -11.96 -3.54 6.76
CA GLU A 206 -11.54 -3.94 5.39
C GLU A 206 -10.45 -2.99 4.80
N VAL A 207 -10.32 -1.76 5.32
CA VAL A 207 -9.28 -0.76 4.98
C VAL A 207 -8.94 0.11 6.18
N LYS A 208 -7.74 0.75 6.20
CA LYS A 208 -7.24 1.53 7.35
C LYS A 208 -8.16 2.67 7.82
N TRP A 209 -8.86 3.32 6.89
CA TRP A 209 -9.80 4.42 7.18
C TRP A 209 -11.21 3.94 7.61
N ASN A 210 -11.43 2.62 7.73
CA ASN A 210 -12.67 1.99 8.18
C ASN A 210 -12.51 1.24 9.52
N THR A 211 -11.56 1.62 10.37
CA THR A 211 -11.52 1.22 11.79
C THR A 211 -12.43 2.14 12.62
N TRP A 212 -12.90 1.70 13.78
CA TRP A 212 -13.78 2.52 14.64
C TRP A 212 -13.15 3.88 14.99
N GLU A 213 -11.86 3.88 15.34
CA GLU A 213 -11.10 5.08 15.71
C GLU A 213 -10.83 5.99 14.50
N ALA A 214 -10.54 5.43 13.32
CA ALA A 214 -10.37 6.24 12.11
C ALA A 214 -11.70 6.90 11.69
N LEU A 215 -12.83 6.21 11.85
CA LEU A 215 -14.15 6.79 11.62
C LEU A 215 -14.47 7.88 12.66
N GLU A 216 -14.16 7.65 13.94
CA GLU A 216 -14.35 8.62 15.03
C GLU A 216 -13.62 9.94 14.80
N ILE A 217 -12.45 9.91 14.16
CA ILE A 217 -11.66 11.11 13.82
C ILE A 217 -12.10 11.70 12.47
N HIS A 218 -12.25 10.88 11.43
CA HIS A 218 -12.34 11.36 10.04
C HIS A 218 -13.75 11.40 9.45
N THR A 219 -14.80 11.12 10.23
CA THR A 219 -16.20 11.29 9.80
C THR A 219 -16.95 12.28 10.71
N THR A 220 -18.18 12.67 10.35
CA THR A 220 -18.98 13.61 11.14
C THR A 220 -20.48 13.38 10.97
N ALA A 221 -21.25 13.78 11.98
CA ALA A 221 -22.71 13.65 12.02
C ALA A 221 -23.41 14.39 10.86
N PRO A 222 -24.62 13.95 10.44
CA PRO A 222 -25.35 12.77 10.93
C PRO A 222 -24.84 11.45 10.34
N TYR A 223 -25.04 10.36 11.09
CA TYR A 223 -24.81 8.98 10.63
C TYR A 223 -26.14 8.32 10.30
N THR A 224 -26.51 8.25 9.02
CA THR A 224 -27.72 7.53 8.60
C THR A 224 -27.38 6.09 8.22
N LEU A 225 -27.84 5.15 9.03
CA LEU A 225 -27.77 3.72 8.75
C LEU A 225 -29.00 3.34 7.91
N THR A 226 -28.78 2.94 6.66
CA THR A 226 -29.82 2.33 5.83
C THR A 226 -29.65 0.81 5.80
N LEU A 227 -30.75 0.07 5.91
CA LEU A 227 -30.79 -1.39 5.85
C LEU A 227 -30.04 -1.89 4.61
N LYS A 228 -29.11 -2.83 4.79
CA LYS A 228 -28.35 -3.39 3.67
C LYS A 228 -29.13 -4.54 3.02
N SER A 229 -30.16 -4.22 2.25
CA SER A 229 -30.93 -5.18 1.42
C SER A 229 -30.02 -6.16 0.68
N ASN A 230 -30.50 -7.38 0.51
CA ASN A 230 -29.74 -8.55 0.09
C ASN A 230 -30.32 -9.04 -1.24
N GLY A 231 -29.89 -8.44 -2.34
CA GLY A 231 -30.41 -8.71 -3.69
C GLY A 231 -29.37 -8.46 -4.78
N CYS A 232 -29.81 -7.92 -5.91
CA CYS A 232 -28.91 -7.45 -6.96
C CYS A 232 -29.11 -5.95 -7.25
N ILE A 233 -28.01 -5.21 -7.44
CA ILE A 233 -28.06 -3.76 -7.66
C ILE A 233 -28.48 -3.40 -9.08
N ILE A 234 -29.53 -2.59 -9.19
CA ILE A 234 -30.11 -2.04 -10.40
C ILE A 234 -29.89 -0.52 -10.41
N PHE A 235 -29.44 -0.02 -11.56
CA PHE A 235 -29.36 1.41 -11.84
C PHE A 235 -30.40 1.81 -12.89
N MET A 236 -31.00 2.98 -12.71
CA MET A 236 -31.96 3.56 -13.64
C MET A 236 -31.53 5.00 -13.92
N ALA A 237 -31.35 5.36 -15.19
CA ALA A 237 -30.95 6.71 -15.58
C ALA A 237 -31.55 7.10 -16.93
N ALA A 238 -31.93 8.37 -17.06
CA ALA A 238 -32.58 8.87 -18.27
C ALA A 238 -31.56 9.25 -19.36
N LEU A 239 -31.73 8.68 -20.55
CA LEU A 239 -30.88 8.90 -21.72
C LEU A 239 -31.28 10.18 -22.47
N THR A 240 -32.59 10.41 -22.53
CA THR A 240 -33.28 11.61 -23.01
C THR A 240 -34.42 11.93 -22.03
N PRO A 241 -35.16 13.04 -22.17
CA PRO A 241 -36.30 13.33 -21.29
C PRO A 241 -37.43 12.30 -21.33
N THR A 242 -37.47 11.39 -22.31
CA THR A 242 -38.54 10.39 -22.47
C THR A 242 -38.05 8.94 -22.41
N GLU A 243 -36.74 8.69 -22.50
CA GLU A 243 -36.18 7.34 -22.61
C GLU A 243 -35.28 6.99 -21.42
N LEU A 244 -35.52 5.81 -20.85
CA LEU A 244 -34.78 5.30 -19.71
C LEU A 244 -33.77 4.22 -20.14
N ILE A 245 -32.66 4.16 -19.41
CA ILE A 245 -31.74 3.02 -19.40
C ILE A 245 -31.82 2.37 -18.01
N VAL A 246 -32.09 1.06 -18.00
CA VAL A 246 -32.01 0.20 -16.80
C VAL A 246 -30.81 -0.74 -16.96
N THR A 247 -29.94 -0.80 -15.96
CA THR A 247 -28.75 -1.67 -15.99
C THR A 247 -28.55 -2.42 -14.67
N SER A 248 -27.95 -3.59 -14.76
CA SER A 248 -27.29 -4.24 -13.62
C SER A 248 -25.92 -3.59 -13.36
N LYS A 249 -25.20 -4.03 -12.32
CA LYS A 249 -23.85 -3.51 -11.96
C LYS A 249 -22.91 -3.27 -13.17
N HIS A 250 -22.91 -4.15 -14.17
CA HIS A 250 -22.00 -4.11 -15.33
C HIS A 250 -22.64 -4.56 -16.67
N SER A 251 -23.96 -4.68 -16.77
CA SER A 251 -24.65 -5.13 -18.00
C SER A 251 -25.95 -4.36 -18.29
N LEU A 252 -26.20 -4.20 -19.59
CA LEU A 252 -27.43 -3.68 -20.20
C LEU A 252 -28.09 -4.83 -20.99
N GLY A 253 -29.42 -4.89 -21.00
CA GLY A 253 -30.18 -5.79 -21.88
C GLY A 253 -29.97 -7.28 -21.60
N GLU A 254 -30.13 -8.09 -22.64
CA GLU A 254 -29.99 -9.56 -22.60
C GLU A 254 -28.55 -10.01 -22.30
N VAL A 255 -28.43 -11.22 -21.75
CA VAL A 255 -27.15 -11.87 -21.46
C VAL A 255 -27.17 -13.29 -22.01
N GLU A 256 -26.19 -13.60 -22.86
CA GLU A 256 -26.02 -14.92 -23.47
C GLU A 256 -25.99 -16.03 -22.40
N GLY A 257 -26.87 -17.03 -22.55
CA GLY A 257 -27.01 -18.14 -21.62
C GLY A 257 -27.97 -17.91 -20.44
N ALA A 258 -28.57 -16.73 -20.29
CA ALA A 258 -29.61 -16.44 -19.28
C ALA A 258 -31.00 -16.32 -19.93
N SER A 259 -32.05 -16.77 -19.23
CA SER A 259 -33.45 -16.64 -19.67
C SER A 259 -34.00 -15.22 -19.50
N THR A 260 -33.51 -14.48 -18.52
CA THR A 260 -33.82 -13.07 -18.25
C THR A 260 -32.65 -12.48 -17.46
N SER A 261 -32.13 -11.33 -17.85
CA SER A 261 -31.04 -10.68 -17.11
C SER A 261 -31.56 -9.89 -15.90
N HIS A 262 -30.68 -9.65 -14.92
CA HIS A 262 -30.98 -8.74 -13.79
C HIS A 262 -31.45 -7.35 -14.25
N ALA A 263 -30.93 -6.85 -15.37
CA ALA A 263 -31.37 -5.56 -15.93
C ALA A 263 -32.82 -5.63 -16.44
N GLN A 264 -33.17 -6.69 -17.18
CA GLN A 264 -34.53 -6.92 -17.68
C GLN A 264 -35.54 -7.15 -16.54
N LYS A 265 -35.17 -7.94 -15.52
CA LYS A 265 -36.05 -8.15 -14.36
C LYS A 265 -36.21 -6.89 -13.51
N GLY A 266 -35.16 -6.06 -13.40
CA GLY A 266 -35.25 -4.73 -12.81
C GLY A 266 -36.18 -3.80 -13.60
N GLU A 267 -36.17 -3.88 -14.93
CA GLU A 267 -37.06 -3.09 -15.79
C GLU A 267 -38.53 -3.54 -15.69
N GLU A 268 -38.80 -4.85 -15.66
CA GLU A 268 -40.14 -5.41 -15.39
C GLU A 268 -40.72 -4.91 -14.06
N TRP A 269 -39.92 -4.95 -12.99
CA TRP A 269 -40.34 -4.46 -11.68
C TRP A 269 -40.50 -2.95 -11.60
N LEU A 270 -39.69 -2.18 -12.35
CA LEU A 270 -39.88 -0.75 -12.47
C LEU A 270 -41.22 -0.42 -13.12
N GLU A 271 -41.56 -1.07 -14.24
CA GLU A 271 -42.83 -0.83 -14.92
C GLU A 271 -44.05 -1.22 -14.06
N LYS A 272 -43.91 -2.28 -13.25
CA LYS A 272 -44.90 -2.66 -12.23
C LYS A 272 -45.06 -1.61 -11.14
N HIS A 273 -43.96 -1.12 -10.55
CA HIS A 273 -43.96 -0.07 -9.52
C HIS A 273 -44.55 1.25 -10.03
N LEU A 274 -44.11 1.71 -11.21
CA LEU A 274 -44.64 2.92 -11.85
C LEU A 274 -46.14 2.81 -12.11
N LYS A 275 -46.60 1.66 -12.63
CA LYS A 275 -48.02 1.39 -12.87
C LYS A 275 -48.85 1.38 -11.57
N GLN A 276 -48.29 0.88 -10.47
CA GLN A 276 -48.92 0.93 -9.14
C GLN A 276 -49.01 2.36 -8.59
N ALA A 277 -48.01 3.22 -8.87
CA ALA A 277 -48.01 4.63 -8.53
C ALA A 277 -48.86 5.53 -9.47
N GLY A 278 -49.44 4.97 -10.54
CA GLY A 278 -50.15 5.74 -11.57
C GLY A 278 -49.24 6.62 -12.42
N LYS A 279 -47.94 6.29 -12.50
CA LYS A 279 -46.88 7.04 -13.19
C LYS A 279 -46.44 6.33 -14.48
N THR A 280 -45.83 7.08 -15.40
CA THR A 280 -45.25 6.53 -16.64
C THR A 280 -43.72 6.51 -16.64
N LYS A 281 -43.14 5.62 -17.45
CA LYS A 281 -41.70 5.53 -17.72
C LYS A 281 -41.13 6.84 -18.31
N ALA A 282 -41.93 7.57 -19.08
CA ALA A 282 -41.56 8.86 -19.66
C ALA A 282 -41.45 9.96 -18.60
N GLU A 283 -42.42 10.08 -17.69
CA GLU A 283 -42.34 11.03 -16.57
C GLU A 283 -41.15 10.73 -15.65
N PHE A 284 -40.93 9.45 -15.34
CA PHE A 284 -39.78 9.01 -14.53
C PHE A 284 -38.44 9.36 -15.19
N SER A 285 -38.35 9.15 -16.51
CA SER A 285 -37.19 9.54 -17.32
C SER A 285 -37.00 11.06 -17.28
N LYS A 286 -38.05 11.84 -17.48
CA LYS A 286 -38.01 13.30 -17.41
C LYS A 286 -37.46 13.78 -16.06
N THR A 287 -37.98 13.27 -14.95
CA THR A 287 -37.55 13.68 -13.60
C THR A 287 -36.08 13.31 -13.31
N LEU A 288 -35.61 12.14 -13.74
CA LEU A 288 -34.19 11.77 -13.62
C LEU A 288 -33.30 12.60 -14.57
N PHE A 289 -33.78 12.97 -15.75
CA PHE A 289 -33.05 13.78 -16.73
C PHE A 289 -32.87 15.22 -16.22
N GLU A 290 -33.97 15.88 -15.82
CA GLU A 290 -33.99 17.27 -15.34
C GLU A 290 -33.18 17.46 -14.05
N ARG A 291 -33.16 16.45 -13.16
CA ARG A 291 -32.35 16.46 -11.93
C ARG A 291 -30.92 15.92 -12.12
N ASN A 292 -30.58 15.45 -13.33
CA ASN A 292 -29.30 14.80 -13.66
C ASN A 292 -28.91 13.62 -12.74
N LEU A 293 -29.88 12.74 -12.43
CA LEU A 293 -29.73 11.65 -11.46
C LEU A 293 -29.58 10.26 -12.09
N THR A 294 -28.92 9.38 -11.35
CA THR A 294 -29.05 7.91 -11.43
C THR A 294 -29.81 7.45 -10.19
N ALA A 295 -30.98 6.83 -10.37
CA ALA A 295 -31.66 6.12 -9.30
C ALA A 295 -31.02 4.74 -9.08
N VAL A 296 -30.88 4.36 -7.81
CA VAL A 296 -30.17 3.14 -7.39
C VAL A 296 -31.04 2.34 -6.44
N ALA A 297 -31.38 1.12 -6.87
CA ALA A 297 -32.22 0.20 -6.12
C ALA A 297 -31.59 -1.20 -6.04
N GLU A 298 -31.98 -1.97 -5.03
CA GLU A 298 -31.67 -3.39 -4.94
C GLU A 298 -32.94 -4.14 -5.36
N LEU A 299 -32.85 -4.96 -6.41
CA LEU A 299 -33.91 -5.90 -6.77
C LEU A 299 -33.82 -7.09 -5.83
N CYS A 300 -34.92 -7.33 -5.12
CA CYS A 300 -35.10 -8.40 -4.15
C CYS A 300 -36.30 -9.24 -4.59
N ASP A 301 -36.06 -10.38 -5.25
CA ASP A 301 -37.11 -11.22 -5.82
C ASP A 301 -36.71 -12.70 -5.83
N ASP A 302 -37.11 -13.43 -4.79
CA ASP A 302 -36.82 -14.87 -4.62
C ASP A 302 -37.45 -15.73 -5.74
N SER A 303 -38.47 -15.21 -6.46
CA SER A 303 -39.02 -15.88 -7.65
C SER A 303 -38.14 -15.73 -8.90
N PHE A 304 -37.07 -14.93 -8.81
CA PHE A 304 -36.07 -14.71 -9.84
C PHE A 304 -34.66 -15.18 -9.41
N GLU A 305 -34.16 -14.78 -8.23
CA GLU A 305 -32.91 -15.29 -7.64
C GLU A 305 -32.95 -15.20 -6.10
N GLU A 306 -32.91 -16.34 -5.40
CA GLU A 306 -32.78 -16.37 -3.94
C GLU A 306 -31.32 -16.07 -3.52
N HIS A 307 -31.13 -15.06 -2.66
CA HIS A 307 -29.80 -14.64 -2.23
C HIS A 307 -29.32 -15.31 -0.93
N VAL A 308 -29.72 -14.78 0.23
CA VAL A 308 -29.37 -15.28 1.58
C VAL A 308 -30.53 -15.05 2.56
N LEU A 309 -31.21 -13.90 2.45
CA LEU A 309 -32.42 -13.59 3.21
C LEU A 309 -33.66 -13.79 2.32
N PRO A 310 -34.76 -14.36 2.84
CA PRO A 310 -36.04 -14.41 2.14
C PRO A 310 -36.72 -13.05 2.10
N TYR A 311 -37.60 -12.85 1.13
CA TYR A 311 -38.50 -11.70 1.04
C TYR A 311 -39.96 -12.13 1.08
N SER A 312 -40.76 -11.40 1.85
CA SER A 312 -42.22 -11.50 1.76
C SER A 312 -42.71 -10.96 0.41
N LYS A 313 -43.94 -11.31 0.01
CA LYS A 313 -44.52 -10.87 -1.28
C LYS A 313 -44.68 -9.35 -1.38
N GLU A 314 -44.81 -8.71 -0.22
CA GLU A 314 -44.95 -7.27 -0.02
C GLU A 314 -43.58 -6.56 -0.10
N MET A 315 -42.51 -7.26 0.30
CA MET A 315 -41.12 -6.80 0.22
C MET A 315 -40.39 -7.30 -1.04
N THR A 316 -41.09 -7.95 -1.96
CA THR A 316 -40.56 -8.39 -3.26
C THR A 316 -40.58 -7.22 -4.25
N GLY A 317 -39.46 -6.94 -4.92
CA GLY A 317 -39.34 -5.92 -5.97
C GLY A 317 -38.10 -5.02 -5.82
N LEU A 318 -38.16 -3.81 -6.40
CA LEU A 318 -37.09 -2.81 -6.27
C LEU A 318 -37.19 -2.04 -4.95
N HIS A 319 -36.16 -2.16 -4.12
CA HIS A 319 -35.92 -1.35 -2.92
C HIS A 319 -35.07 -0.15 -3.29
N LEU A 320 -35.62 1.06 -3.33
CA LEU A 320 -34.83 2.25 -3.65
C LEU A 320 -33.98 2.65 -2.44
N HIS A 321 -32.66 2.75 -2.63
CA HIS A 321 -31.70 3.15 -1.60
C HIS A 321 -30.83 4.34 -1.99
N GLY A 322 -30.91 4.90 -3.20
CA GLY A 322 -30.22 6.16 -3.47
C GLY A 322 -30.53 6.84 -4.80
N LEU A 323 -30.10 8.10 -4.86
CA LEU A 323 -30.22 8.99 -6.01
C LEU A 323 -28.87 9.71 -6.14
N ASN A 324 -28.03 9.25 -7.07
CA ASN A 324 -26.68 9.76 -7.27
C ASN A 324 -26.67 10.80 -8.39
N GLU A 325 -25.92 11.88 -8.22
CA GLU A 325 -25.72 12.86 -9.30
C GLU A 325 -24.76 12.28 -10.36
N ARG A 326 -25.05 12.52 -11.64
CA ARG A 326 -24.18 12.11 -12.75
C ARG A 326 -23.05 13.11 -12.94
N ARG A 327 -21.97 12.91 -12.18
CA ARG A 327 -20.72 13.68 -12.16
C ARG A 327 -19.56 12.82 -11.65
N VAL A 328 -18.33 13.33 -11.79
CA VAL A 328 -17.09 12.65 -11.39
C VAL A 328 -17.04 12.38 -9.88
N GLU A 329 -17.18 13.40 -9.03
CA GLU A 329 -17.15 13.22 -7.57
C GLU A 329 -18.38 12.46 -7.05
N PHE A 330 -18.27 11.85 -5.87
CA PHE A 330 -19.39 11.15 -5.26
C PHE A 330 -20.35 12.11 -4.55
N SER A 331 -21.52 12.30 -5.16
CA SER A 331 -22.64 13.07 -4.64
C SER A 331 -23.93 12.24 -4.73
N THR A 332 -24.69 12.24 -3.65
CA THR A 332 -25.94 11.48 -3.49
C THR A 332 -26.90 12.27 -2.62
N LEU A 333 -28.19 12.15 -2.87
CA LEU A 333 -29.22 12.91 -2.16
C LEU A 333 -29.46 12.39 -0.73
N GLY A 334 -30.08 13.23 0.10
CA GLY A 334 -30.40 12.89 1.49
C GLY A 334 -31.34 11.68 1.58
N ASN A 335 -31.25 10.92 2.67
CA ASN A 335 -32.11 9.74 2.87
C ASN A 335 -33.60 10.09 2.75
N ASP A 336 -34.01 11.25 3.27
CA ASP A 336 -35.41 11.67 3.26
C ASP A 336 -35.90 12.03 1.85
N GLU A 337 -35.01 12.55 0.98
CA GLU A 337 -35.29 12.75 -0.44
C GLU A 337 -35.44 11.40 -1.17
N VAL A 338 -34.59 10.43 -0.84
CA VAL A 338 -34.66 9.07 -1.39
C VAL A 338 -35.95 8.37 -0.96
N VAL A 339 -36.37 8.51 0.31
CA VAL A 339 -37.62 7.95 0.83
C VAL A 339 -38.84 8.67 0.23
N ALA A 340 -38.80 9.99 0.04
CA ALA A 340 -39.86 10.74 -0.62
C ALA A 340 -40.01 10.33 -2.09
N PHE A 341 -38.90 10.23 -2.82
CA PHE A 341 -38.89 9.79 -4.23
C PHE A 341 -39.31 8.31 -4.37
N ALA A 342 -38.90 7.43 -3.45
CA ALA A 342 -39.37 6.05 -3.44
C ALA A 342 -40.90 5.97 -3.38
N LYS A 343 -41.50 6.73 -2.44
CA LYS A 343 -42.96 6.84 -2.29
C LYS A 343 -43.66 7.48 -3.50
N GLU A 344 -43.06 8.49 -4.11
CA GLU A 344 -43.62 9.18 -5.28
C GLU A 344 -43.71 8.28 -6.53
N TRP A 345 -42.76 7.36 -6.69
CA TRP A 345 -42.60 6.53 -7.89
C TRP A 345 -42.87 5.03 -7.66
N GLY A 346 -43.44 4.66 -6.51
CA GLY A 346 -43.91 3.31 -6.20
C GLY A 346 -42.84 2.30 -5.77
N PHE A 347 -41.61 2.75 -5.47
CA PHE A 347 -40.55 1.86 -4.98
C PHE A 347 -40.75 1.47 -3.51
N ILE A 348 -40.22 0.30 -3.14
CA ILE A 348 -40.11 -0.10 -1.74
C ILE A 348 -39.07 0.81 -1.07
N THR A 349 -39.44 1.41 0.07
CA THR A 349 -38.57 2.31 0.83
C THR A 349 -37.57 1.51 1.66
N THR A 350 -36.27 1.76 1.47
CA THR A 350 -35.24 1.17 2.34
C THR A 350 -35.36 1.72 3.76
N ALA A 351 -35.54 0.84 4.75
CA ALA A 351 -35.63 1.24 6.16
C ALA A 351 -34.33 1.89 6.65
N ALA A 352 -34.44 2.92 7.50
CA ALA A 352 -33.32 3.75 7.92
C ALA A 352 -33.45 4.23 9.38
N ILE A 353 -32.31 4.51 10.01
CA ILE A 353 -32.20 5.20 11.29
C ILE A 353 -31.02 6.18 11.25
N THR A 354 -31.19 7.37 11.82
CA THR A 354 -30.12 8.37 11.93
C THR A 354 -29.65 8.48 13.38
N LEU A 355 -28.34 8.44 13.57
CA LEU A 355 -27.63 8.56 14.85
C LEU A 355 -26.62 9.71 14.78
N ASN A 356 -26.25 10.27 15.94
CA ASN A 356 -25.45 11.50 16.02
C ASN A 356 -23.97 11.23 16.31
N THR A 357 -23.62 10.06 16.86
CA THR A 357 -22.23 9.70 17.16
C THR A 357 -21.85 8.33 16.58
N ILE A 358 -20.57 8.14 16.25
CA ILE A 358 -20.05 6.82 15.84
C ILE A 358 -20.17 5.77 16.96
N GLU A 359 -20.19 6.22 18.22
CA GLU A 359 -20.39 5.35 19.39
C GLU A 359 -21.85 4.84 19.47
N GLU A 360 -22.84 5.68 19.16
CA GLU A 360 -24.23 5.23 18.96
C GLU A 360 -24.34 4.25 17.79
N VAL A 361 -23.70 4.54 16.64
CA VAL A 361 -23.65 3.62 15.47
C VAL A 361 -23.16 2.25 15.92
N LYS A 362 -22.06 2.20 16.68
CA LYS A 362 -21.49 0.97 17.22
C LYS A 362 -22.44 0.27 18.19
N LYS A 363 -22.91 0.95 19.23
CA LYS A 363 -23.83 0.39 20.26
C LYS A 363 -25.10 -0.18 19.62
N PHE A 364 -25.64 0.50 18.62
CA PHE A 364 -26.80 0.05 17.86
C PHE A 364 -26.49 -1.20 17.03
N THR A 365 -25.41 -1.21 16.23
CA THR A 365 -25.09 -2.39 15.41
C THR A 365 -24.62 -3.58 16.23
N ASP A 366 -23.90 -3.38 17.34
CA ASP A 366 -23.51 -4.43 18.29
C ASP A 366 -24.74 -5.06 18.97
N LYS A 367 -25.84 -4.31 19.13
CA LYS A 367 -27.13 -4.82 19.60
C LYS A 367 -27.82 -5.66 18.51
N VAL A 368 -28.02 -5.08 17.32
CA VAL A 368 -28.72 -5.76 16.22
C VAL A 368 -27.97 -7.03 15.77
N ALA A 369 -26.64 -7.04 15.82
CA ALA A 369 -25.83 -8.24 15.56
C ALA A 369 -26.18 -9.41 16.48
N LYS A 370 -26.49 -9.15 17.76
CA LYS A 370 -26.86 -10.17 18.76
C LYS A 370 -28.31 -10.61 18.64
N GLU A 371 -29.20 -9.69 18.25
CA GLU A 371 -30.62 -9.98 18.01
C GLU A 371 -30.85 -10.67 16.66
N GLY A 372 -29.90 -10.57 15.72
CA GLY A 372 -29.98 -11.09 14.33
C GLY A 372 -31.03 -10.41 13.46
N LYS A 373 -31.85 -9.54 14.06
CA LYS A 373 -33.06 -8.94 13.50
C LYS A 373 -33.17 -7.46 13.84
N TRP A 374 -33.83 -6.70 12.97
CA TRP A 374 -34.21 -5.31 13.23
C TRP A 374 -35.64 -5.07 12.75
N GLN A 375 -36.47 -4.43 13.58
CA GLN A 375 -37.91 -4.23 13.33
C GLN A 375 -38.70 -5.53 13.03
N GLY A 376 -38.21 -6.68 13.50
CA GLY A 376 -38.79 -8.02 13.28
C GLY A 376 -38.13 -8.81 12.15
N GLU A 377 -37.58 -8.11 11.16
CA GLU A 377 -36.94 -8.67 9.96
C GLU A 377 -35.49 -9.09 10.20
N ALA A 378 -35.05 -10.13 9.49
CA ALA A 378 -33.66 -10.56 9.50
C ALA A 378 -32.78 -9.63 8.64
N VAL A 379 -31.53 -9.40 9.07
CA VAL A 379 -30.70 -8.31 8.53
C VAL A 379 -29.24 -8.73 8.35
N GLU A 380 -28.69 -8.64 7.14
CA GLU A 380 -27.26 -8.91 6.85
C GLU A 380 -26.33 -7.80 7.39
N GLY A 381 -26.90 -6.63 7.71
CA GLY A 381 -26.18 -5.47 8.22
C GLY A 381 -26.74 -4.14 7.69
N PHE A 382 -25.92 -3.09 7.77
CA PHE A 382 -26.26 -1.71 7.41
C PHE A 382 -25.22 -1.09 6.48
N VAL A 383 -25.66 -0.17 5.63
CA VAL A 383 -24.79 0.82 4.97
C VAL A 383 -24.94 2.14 5.73
N VAL A 384 -23.84 2.63 6.29
CA VAL A 384 -23.80 3.88 7.06
C VAL A 384 -23.36 5.01 6.15
N ARG A 385 -24.13 6.09 6.16
CA ARG A 385 -23.92 7.31 5.35
C ARG A 385 -23.55 8.45 6.28
N THR A 386 -22.49 9.16 5.94
CA THR A 386 -21.88 10.22 6.75
C THR A 386 -21.12 11.18 5.82
N LYS A 387 -20.47 12.21 6.36
CA LYS A 387 -19.49 13.03 5.63
C LYS A 387 -18.08 12.85 6.18
N VAL A 388 -17.06 13.16 5.36
CA VAL A 388 -15.67 13.25 5.80
C VAL A 388 -15.48 14.52 6.64
N SER A 389 -14.79 14.39 7.78
CA SER A 389 -14.40 15.52 8.63
C SER A 389 -13.07 16.13 8.16
N ASP A 390 -12.95 17.44 8.35
CA ASP A 390 -11.74 18.25 8.26
C ASP A 390 -10.75 18.07 9.42
N ARG A 391 -11.13 17.32 10.46
CA ARG A 391 -10.27 17.08 11.64
C ARG A 391 -8.93 16.44 11.25
N PRO A 392 -7.80 16.97 11.77
CA PRO A 392 -6.49 16.45 11.45
C PRO A 392 -6.30 15.02 11.99
N PRO A 393 -5.46 14.19 11.34
CA PRO A 393 -5.09 12.88 11.83
C PRO A 393 -4.56 12.89 13.27
N GLN A 394 -4.86 11.85 14.05
CA GLN A 394 -4.46 11.71 15.46
C GLN A 394 -3.79 10.36 15.71
N LEU A 395 -3.04 10.23 16.80
CA LEU A 395 -2.39 8.96 17.17
C LEU A 395 -3.40 7.97 17.74
N VAL A 396 -3.78 7.00 16.92
CA VAL A 396 -4.66 5.88 17.28
C VAL A 396 -3.85 4.62 17.60
N GLN A 397 -4.50 3.62 18.21
CA GLN A 397 -3.90 2.29 18.32
C GLN A 397 -3.68 1.72 16.91
N ALA A 398 -2.49 1.17 16.64
CA ALA A 398 -2.22 0.58 15.34
C ALA A 398 -2.94 -0.77 15.18
N TYR A 399 -3.30 -1.10 13.94
CA TYR A 399 -4.12 -2.28 13.61
C TYR A 399 -3.41 -3.19 12.60
N ARG A 400 -3.48 -4.52 12.80
CA ARG A 400 -3.03 -5.53 11.81
C ARG A 400 -4.17 -6.03 10.94
N GLY A 401 -3.86 -6.20 9.66
CA GLY A 401 -4.67 -6.91 8.67
C GLY A 401 -6.05 -6.32 8.38
N THR A 402 -6.81 -7.03 7.55
CA THR A 402 -8.19 -6.70 7.16
C THR A 402 -9.26 -7.13 8.19
N ARG A 403 -8.83 -7.66 9.34
CA ARG A 403 -9.69 -8.05 10.47
C ARG A 403 -9.68 -7.04 11.62
N GLY A 404 -8.66 -6.17 11.69
CA GLY A 404 -8.57 -5.10 12.68
C GLY A 404 -8.21 -5.61 14.08
N GLU A 405 -7.14 -6.39 14.17
CA GLU A 405 -6.55 -6.77 15.46
C GLU A 405 -5.68 -5.62 15.99
N ARG A 406 -5.89 -5.23 17.26
CA ARG A 406 -5.19 -4.12 17.91
C ARG A 406 -3.75 -4.51 18.29
N ILE A 407 -2.76 -3.78 17.79
CA ILE A 407 -1.37 -3.89 18.23
C ILE A 407 -1.22 -3.09 19.52
N VAL A 408 -1.37 -3.74 20.68
CA VAL A 408 -1.40 -3.08 22.01
C VAL A 408 -0.19 -2.17 22.27
N ASP A 409 0.99 -2.54 21.79
CA ASP A 409 2.25 -1.81 22.01
C ASP A 409 2.59 -0.76 20.94
N LYS A 410 1.78 -0.59 19.89
CA LYS A 410 2.06 0.35 18.78
C LYS A 410 0.89 1.31 18.57
N LYS A 411 1.21 2.61 18.48
CA LYS A 411 0.32 3.64 17.94
C LYS A 411 0.78 4.06 16.55
N GLU A 412 -0.16 4.50 15.71
CA GLU A 412 0.16 5.14 14.43
C GLU A 412 -0.83 6.26 14.12
N LEU A 413 -0.48 7.13 13.16
CA LEU A 413 -1.33 8.24 12.77
C LEU A 413 -2.56 7.72 12.00
N SER A 414 -3.75 8.17 12.38
CA SER A 414 -5.01 7.73 11.77
C SER A 414 -5.02 8.01 10.26
N THR A 415 -5.51 7.05 9.47
CA THR A 415 -5.56 7.20 8.02
C THR A 415 -6.89 7.87 7.63
N PRO A 416 -6.90 9.06 7.03
CA PRO A 416 -8.13 9.66 6.49
C PRO A 416 -8.63 8.86 5.28
N PRO A 417 -9.94 8.86 5.01
CA PRO A 417 -10.50 8.26 3.81
C PRO A 417 -10.09 9.08 2.56
N PRO A 418 -10.06 8.47 1.36
CA PRO A 418 -9.52 9.08 0.13
C PRO A 418 -10.47 10.10 -0.53
N TYR A 419 -11.03 11.03 0.25
CA TYR A 419 -11.94 12.08 -0.21
C TYR A 419 -11.64 13.41 0.49
N ALA A 420 -12.00 14.54 -0.14
CA ALA A 420 -11.88 15.85 0.49
C ALA A 420 -12.85 16.00 1.68
N PRO A 421 -12.52 16.81 2.71
CA PRO A 421 -13.45 17.16 3.78
C PRO A 421 -14.82 17.65 3.28
N GLY A 422 -15.89 17.30 3.98
CA GLY A 422 -17.27 17.57 3.59
C GLY A 422 -17.86 16.62 2.53
N SER A 423 -17.04 15.80 1.85
CA SER A 423 -17.50 14.83 0.86
C SER A 423 -18.41 13.76 1.47
N THR A 424 -19.34 13.23 0.67
CA THR A 424 -20.14 12.05 1.00
C THR A 424 -19.23 10.86 1.28
N PHE A 425 -19.40 10.20 2.42
CA PHE A 425 -18.64 9.00 2.78
C PHE A 425 -19.56 7.88 3.26
N PHE A 426 -19.38 6.70 2.67
CA PHE A 426 -20.15 5.50 2.98
C PHE A 426 -19.22 4.41 3.55
N PHE A 427 -19.68 3.69 4.55
CA PHE A 427 -19.10 2.42 4.99
C PHE A 427 -20.20 1.39 5.24
N LYS A 428 -19.85 0.10 5.35
CA LYS A 428 -20.81 -0.97 5.66
C LYS A 428 -20.43 -1.68 6.97
N ILE A 429 -21.44 -2.03 7.75
CA ILE A 429 -21.32 -2.91 8.91
C ILE A 429 -22.11 -4.15 8.56
N LYS A 430 -21.43 -5.25 8.25
CA LYS A 430 -22.04 -6.56 8.06
C LYS A 430 -22.00 -7.37 9.35
N PHE A 431 -23.02 -8.18 9.57
CA PHE A 431 -22.98 -9.24 10.57
C PHE A 431 -22.45 -10.51 9.90
N GLU A 432 -21.49 -11.18 10.54
CA GLU A 432 -20.84 -12.36 9.96
C GLU A 432 -21.76 -13.58 10.06
N GLU A 433 -22.30 -13.84 11.25
CA GLU A 433 -23.18 -14.99 11.49
C GLU A 433 -24.66 -14.61 11.58
N PRO A 434 -25.58 -15.51 11.17
CA PRO A 434 -25.34 -16.81 10.51
C PRO A 434 -25.07 -16.69 8.99
N TYR A 435 -24.93 -15.47 8.46
CA TYR A 435 -24.97 -15.17 7.02
C TYR A 435 -23.75 -15.67 6.22
N LEU A 436 -22.58 -15.80 6.86
CA LEU A 436 -21.39 -16.43 6.30
C LEU A 436 -21.61 -17.94 6.16
N MET A 437 -22.11 -18.60 7.21
CA MET A 437 -22.44 -20.02 7.19
C MET A 437 -23.47 -20.37 6.09
N TYR A 438 -24.52 -19.56 5.94
CA TYR A 438 -25.52 -19.77 4.88
C TYR A 438 -24.94 -19.60 3.46
N ARG A 439 -23.92 -18.75 3.29
CA ARG A 439 -23.18 -18.66 2.01
C ARG A 439 -22.30 -19.89 1.79
N GLU A 440 -21.59 -20.37 2.82
CA GLU A 440 -20.81 -21.60 2.75
C GLU A 440 -21.69 -22.78 2.33
N TRP A 441 -22.85 -22.99 2.97
CA TRP A 441 -23.79 -24.07 2.64
C TRP A 441 -24.32 -23.98 1.20
N ARG A 442 -24.59 -22.77 0.71
CA ARG A 442 -25.04 -22.53 -0.67
C ARG A 442 -23.98 -22.91 -1.70
N GLU A 443 -22.74 -22.41 -1.55
CA GLU A 443 -21.68 -22.72 -2.50
C GLU A 443 -21.22 -24.19 -2.41
N LEU A 444 -21.25 -24.79 -1.21
CA LEU A 444 -21.06 -26.23 -0.99
C LEU A 444 -22.08 -27.06 -1.80
N THR A 445 -23.36 -26.72 -1.68
CA THR A 445 -24.43 -27.42 -2.42
C THR A 445 -24.27 -27.25 -3.93
N LYS A 446 -23.88 -26.06 -4.42
CA LYS A 446 -23.57 -25.85 -5.84
C LYS A 446 -22.35 -26.66 -6.30
N LYS A 447 -21.28 -26.76 -5.50
CA LYS A 447 -20.09 -27.62 -5.79
C LYS A 447 -20.47 -29.10 -5.90
N LEU A 448 -21.29 -29.61 -4.98
CA LEU A 448 -21.71 -31.01 -4.96
C LEU A 448 -22.65 -31.36 -6.11
N LEU A 449 -23.68 -30.54 -6.39
CA LEU A 449 -24.56 -30.72 -7.55
C LEU A 449 -23.80 -30.64 -8.89
N ALA A 450 -22.75 -29.81 -8.99
CA ALA A 450 -21.90 -29.73 -10.18
C ALA A 450 -20.94 -30.92 -10.35
N ALA A 451 -20.67 -31.67 -9.28
CA ALA A 451 -19.90 -32.92 -9.33
C ALA A 451 -20.79 -34.15 -9.52
N ASP A 452 -21.99 -34.17 -8.94
CA ASP A 452 -23.00 -35.21 -9.16
C ASP A 452 -23.40 -35.30 -10.64
N LYS A 453 -23.62 -34.14 -11.30
CA LYS A 453 -23.79 -34.01 -12.76
C LYS A 453 -22.63 -34.58 -13.60
N LYS A 454 -21.50 -34.96 -13.00
CA LYS A 454 -20.33 -35.59 -13.63
C LYS A 454 -20.09 -37.04 -13.16
N GLY A 455 -20.96 -37.59 -12.31
CA GLY A 455 -20.76 -38.88 -11.63
C GLY A 455 -19.68 -38.86 -10.54
N GLN A 456 -19.29 -37.68 -10.05
CA GLN A 456 -18.11 -37.44 -9.22
C GLN A 456 -18.43 -37.07 -7.76
N LEU A 457 -19.68 -37.24 -7.30
CA LEU A 457 -20.13 -36.81 -5.96
C LEU A 457 -19.22 -37.31 -4.82
N ARG A 458 -18.91 -38.61 -4.76
CA ARG A 458 -18.07 -39.19 -3.70
C ARG A 458 -16.61 -38.69 -3.70
N SER A 459 -16.11 -38.30 -4.88
CA SER A 459 -14.79 -37.68 -5.05
C SER A 459 -14.78 -36.16 -4.83
N ALA A 460 -15.95 -35.52 -4.68
CA ALA A 460 -16.09 -34.07 -4.58
C ALA A 460 -15.92 -33.54 -3.15
N GLN A 461 -14.83 -33.93 -2.51
CA GLN A 461 -14.55 -33.54 -1.13
C GLN A 461 -14.47 -32.00 -0.99
N PRO A 462 -15.19 -31.39 -0.03
CA PRO A 462 -15.01 -29.98 0.34
C PRO A 462 -13.65 -29.78 1.02
N SER A 463 -13.10 -28.57 0.99
CA SER A 463 -11.84 -28.27 1.70
C SER A 463 -12.04 -28.30 3.22
N SER A 464 -10.99 -28.69 3.97
CA SER A 464 -11.03 -28.79 5.43
C SER A 464 -11.46 -27.48 6.09
N TYR A 465 -10.98 -26.35 5.58
CA TYR A 465 -11.37 -25.00 5.98
C TYR A 465 -12.89 -24.76 5.90
N MET A 466 -13.56 -25.29 4.87
CA MET A 466 -15.01 -25.21 4.73
C MET A 466 -15.74 -26.09 5.75
N LEU A 467 -15.15 -27.24 6.09
CA LEU A 467 -15.65 -28.21 7.06
C LEU A 467 -15.21 -27.93 8.51
N ARG A 468 -14.61 -26.75 8.80
CA ARG A 468 -14.16 -26.37 10.15
C ARG A 468 -15.29 -26.34 11.20
N ARG A 469 -16.53 -26.09 10.76
CA ARG A 469 -17.72 -25.93 11.62
C ARG A 469 -18.52 -27.24 11.80
N PRO A 470 -18.91 -27.62 13.03
CA PRO A 470 -19.81 -28.76 13.28
C PRO A 470 -21.07 -28.75 12.42
N GLU A 471 -21.69 -27.58 12.27
CA GLU A 471 -22.93 -27.37 11.56
C GLU A 471 -22.73 -27.55 10.04
N THR A 472 -21.60 -27.09 9.49
CA THR A 472 -21.26 -27.31 8.08
C THR A 472 -20.85 -28.78 7.80
N ARG A 473 -20.29 -29.50 8.79
CA ARG A 473 -20.07 -30.96 8.68
C ARG A 473 -21.38 -31.75 8.70
N ALA A 474 -22.33 -31.35 9.55
CA ALA A 474 -23.67 -31.92 9.57
C ALA A 474 -24.43 -31.61 8.27
N TYR A 475 -24.39 -30.35 7.81
CA TYR A 475 -24.97 -29.93 6.54
C TYR A 475 -24.38 -30.71 5.36
N TYR A 476 -23.07 -30.92 5.32
CA TYR A 476 -22.41 -31.67 4.25
C TYR A 476 -22.97 -33.10 4.11
N ARG A 477 -23.10 -33.85 5.21
CA ARG A 477 -23.70 -35.20 5.16
C ARG A 477 -25.17 -35.18 4.77
N TRP A 478 -25.93 -34.24 5.33
CA TRP A 478 -27.35 -34.10 5.04
C TRP A 478 -27.58 -33.76 3.56
N ILE A 479 -26.81 -32.83 2.98
CA ILE A 479 -26.97 -32.46 1.57
C ILE A 479 -26.45 -33.55 0.62
N GLU A 480 -25.41 -34.31 0.99
CA GLU A 480 -24.97 -35.48 0.23
C GLU A 480 -26.06 -36.56 0.17
N ASP A 481 -26.73 -36.84 1.29
CA ASP A 481 -27.91 -37.71 1.35
C ASP A 481 -29.06 -37.18 0.47
N GLN A 482 -29.41 -35.89 0.59
CA GLN A 482 -30.49 -35.32 -0.21
C GLN A 482 -30.18 -35.31 -1.72
N ILE A 483 -28.92 -35.23 -2.14
CA ILE A 483 -28.53 -35.43 -3.54
C ILE A 483 -28.75 -36.88 -3.97
N GLN A 484 -28.37 -37.86 -3.15
CA GLN A 484 -28.46 -39.30 -3.50
C GLN A 484 -29.89 -39.85 -3.44
N HIS A 485 -30.71 -39.41 -2.48
CA HIS A 485 -32.01 -40.02 -2.17
C HIS A 485 -33.21 -39.08 -2.40
N ASN A 486 -33.01 -37.77 -2.56
CA ASN A 486 -34.09 -36.78 -2.73
C ASN A 486 -33.76 -35.66 -3.75
N PRO A 487 -33.23 -35.98 -4.96
CA PRO A 487 -32.69 -34.98 -5.88
C PRO A 487 -33.72 -33.96 -6.39
N ASP A 488 -35.00 -34.34 -6.51
CA ASP A 488 -36.08 -33.43 -6.90
C ASP A 488 -36.24 -32.26 -5.91
N SER A 489 -35.87 -32.43 -4.64
CA SER A 489 -35.92 -31.36 -3.63
C SER A 489 -34.86 -30.26 -3.83
N LEU A 490 -33.90 -30.49 -4.73
CA LEU A 490 -32.80 -29.58 -5.10
C LEU A 490 -32.92 -29.05 -6.54
N LYS A 491 -34.05 -29.33 -7.21
CA LYS A 491 -34.34 -28.84 -8.56
C LYS A 491 -34.43 -27.31 -8.58
N GLY A 492 -33.63 -26.67 -9.45
CA GLY A 492 -33.49 -25.21 -9.52
C GLY A 492 -32.38 -24.61 -8.65
N PHE A 493 -31.72 -25.39 -7.78
CA PHE A 493 -30.68 -24.88 -6.87
C PHE A 493 -29.44 -24.34 -7.62
N SER A 494 -29.11 -24.94 -8.77
CA SER A 494 -28.04 -24.40 -9.65
C SER A 494 -28.35 -22.96 -10.08
N ASP A 495 -29.61 -22.72 -10.39
CA ASP A 495 -30.12 -21.57 -11.13
C ASP A 495 -30.55 -20.42 -10.21
N GLY A 496 -30.73 -20.69 -8.91
CA GLY A 496 -31.02 -19.67 -7.88
C GLY A 496 -32.27 -19.93 -7.04
N HIS A 497 -32.90 -21.11 -7.11
CA HIS A 497 -34.16 -21.40 -6.41
C HIS A 497 -34.05 -22.57 -5.43
N GLY A 498 -34.84 -22.54 -4.37
CA GLY A 498 -34.89 -23.57 -3.33
C GLY A 498 -33.68 -23.57 -2.37
N ILE A 499 -32.86 -22.53 -2.37
CA ILE A 499 -31.67 -22.37 -1.53
C ILE A 499 -32.07 -22.16 -0.07
N ILE A 500 -32.97 -21.20 0.14
CA ILE A 500 -33.59 -20.83 1.41
C ILE A 500 -34.39 -22.01 1.95
N ALA A 501 -35.22 -22.63 1.10
CA ALA A 501 -36.00 -23.80 1.45
C ALA A 501 -35.12 -25.01 1.84
N THR A 502 -33.99 -25.23 1.16
CA THR A 502 -33.05 -26.31 1.49
C THR A 502 -32.36 -26.06 2.84
N ARG A 503 -31.91 -24.83 3.10
CA ARG A 503 -31.40 -24.41 4.42
C ARG A 503 -32.44 -24.66 5.52
N GLU A 504 -33.68 -24.29 5.31
CA GLU A 504 -34.73 -24.39 6.33
C GLU A 504 -35.18 -25.84 6.55
N ARG A 505 -35.14 -26.70 5.52
CA ARG A 505 -35.25 -28.16 5.71
C ARG A 505 -34.11 -28.72 6.56
N PHE A 506 -32.86 -28.28 6.36
CA PHE A 506 -31.74 -28.69 7.21
C PHE A 506 -31.89 -28.21 8.66
N LEU A 507 -32.17 -26.92 8.87
CA LEU A 507 -32.35 -26.35 10.21
C LEU A 507 -33.48 -27.07 10.98
N LYS A 508 -34.60 -27.38 10.31
CA LYS A 508 -35.69 -28.17 10.89
C LYS A 508 -35.32 -29.64 11.12
N TRP A 509 -34.46 -30.23 10.28
CA TRP A 509 -33.93 -31.58 10.54
C TRP A 509 -33.01 -31.60 11.76
N CYS A 510 -32.23 -30.54 12.01
CA CYS A 510 -31.42 -30.38 13.22
C CYS A 510 -32.24 -30.34 14.53
N GLU A 511 -33.52 -29.98 14.47
CA GLU A 511 -34.46 -30.04 15.61
C GLU A 511 -34.94 -31.47 15.92
N THR A 512 -34.70 -32.45 15.02
CA THR A 512 -35.04 -33.86 15.26
C THR A 512 -34.00 -34.55 16.13
N SER A 513 -34.37 -35.65 16.79
CA SER A 513 -33.43 -36.46 17.58
C SER A 513 -32.28 -37.06 16.76
N GLU A 514 -32.44 -37.21 15.45
CA GLU A 514 -31.36 -37.64 14.54
C GLU A 514 -30.39 -36.48 14.26
N GLY A 515 -30.93 -35.33 13.84
CA GLY A 515 -30.14 -34.14 13.56
C GLY A 515 -29.41 -33.61 14.79
N GLU A 516 -30.07 -33.60 15.95
CA GLU A 516 -29.48 -33.22 17.23
C GLU A 516 -28.37 -34.20 17.64
N ALA A 517 -28.55 -35.52 17.42
CA ALA A 517 -27.51 -36.51 17.68
C ALA A 517 -26.31 -36.38 16.72
N ILE A 518 -26.54 -36.02 15.45
CA ILE A 518 -25.46 -35.79 14.49
C ILE A 518 -24.74 -34.47 14.76
N LEU A 519 -25.44 -33.39 15.12
CA LEU A 519 -24.82 -32.15 15.60
C LEU A 519 -23.99 -32.42 16.85
N LYS A 520 -24.55 -33.08 17.89
CA LYS A 520 -23.79 -33.47 19.09
C LYS A 520 -22.60 -34.38 18.77
N LYS A 521 -22.68 -35.23 17.75
CA LYS A 521 -21.55 -36.06 17.27
C LYS A 521 -20.48 -35.25 16.53
N GLU A 522 -20.85 -34.23 15.76
CA GLU A 522 -19.90 -33.35 15.08
C GLU A 522 -19.40 -32.19 15.94
N ASP A 523 -20.03 -31.93 17.10
CA ASP A 523 -19.59 -30.97 18.12
C ASP A 523 -18.85 -31.63 19.30
N SER A 524 -19.10 -32.93 19.58
CA SER A 524 -18.14 -33.77 20.32
C SER A 524 -16.80 -33.89 19.57
N LYS A 525 -16.81 -33.60 18.27
CA LYS A 525 -15.67 -33.41 17.37
C LYS A 525 -15.13 -31.97 17.34
N SER A 526 -15.62 -31.05 18.17
CA SER A 526 -14.97 -29.75 18.39
C SER A 526 -13.63 -29.90 19.16
N GLY A 527 -13.25 -31.13 19.53
CA GLY A 527 -11.90 -31.54 19.93
C GLY A 527 -11.29 -32.65 19.04
N GLY A 528 -11.75 -32.84 17.81
CA GLY A 528 -11.18 -33.82 16.86
C GLY A 528 -11.95 -33.82 15.53
N GLY A 529 -11.31 -33.58 14.40
CA GLY A 529 -10.64 -34.69 13.74
C GLY A 529 -11.58 -35.57 12.90
N THR A 530 -11.13 -35.87 11.69
CA THR A 530 -11.05 -37.26 11.21
C THR A 530 -10.65 -38.20 12.36
N GLU A 531 -11.14 -39.46 12.38
CA GLU A 531 -10.95 -40.38 13.54
C GLU A 531 -9.56 -40.24 14.17
N PRO A 532 -9.45 -39.99 15.50
CA PRO A 532 -8.21 -39.54 16.14
C PRO A 532 -7.06 -40.44 15.70
N TYR A 533 -6.19 -39.91 14.83
CA TYR A 533 -5.47 -40.73 13.85
C TYR A 533 -4.48 -41.66 14.56
N LYS A 534 -4.88 -42.92 14.75
CA LYS A 534 -4.16 -43.94 15.54
C LYS A 534 -2.85 -44.40 14.89
N GLY A 535 -1.84 -43.53 14.86
CA GLY A 535 -0.43 -43.87 14.63
C GLY A 535 -0.13 -44.58 13.31
N SER A 536 -0.88 -44.30 12.24
CA SER A 536 -0.78 -45.03 10.96
C SER A 536 -0.74 -44.16 9.70
N HIS A 537 -0.70 -42.83 9.85
CA HIS A 537 -0.75 -41.88 8.74
C HIS A 537 0.51 -41.01 8.71
N LYS A 538 1.02 -40.75 7.51
CA LYS A 538 2.21 -39.91 7.29
C LYS A 538 1.76 -38.49 6.94
N THR A 539 2.43 -37.48 7.49
CA THR A 539 2.10 -36.06 7.22
C THR A 539 3.31 -35.25 6.80
N ILE A 540 3.22 -34.57 5.66
CA ILE A 540 4.14 -33.48 5.29
C ILE A 540 3.64 -32.17 5.90
N ILE A 541 4.53 -31.44 6.56
CA ILE A 541 4.37 -30.01 6.82
C ILE A 541 5.19 -29.25 5.76
N MET A 542 4.51 -28.48 4.91
CA MET A 542 5.08 -27.77 3.77
C MET A 542 5.04 -26.25 4.00
N PRO A 543 6.15 -25.60 4.41
CA PRO A 543 6.22 -24.14 4.44
C PRO A 543 6.12 -23.56 3.01
N VAL A 544 5.31 -22.53 2.82
CA VAL A 544 5.18 -21.76 1.57
C VAL A 544 5.50 -20.30 1.89
N ALA A 545 6.74 -19.90 1.58
CA ALA A 545 7.34 -18.64 2.05
C ALA A 545 8.56 -18.22 1.22
N ILE A 546 8.94 -16.94 1.31
CA ILE A 546 10.19 -16.41 0.72
C ILE A 546 11.41 -16.59 1.68
N PRO A 547 12.67 -16.34 1.24
CA PRO A 547 13.83 -16.29 2.13
C PRO A 547 13.64 -15.27 3.27
N GLY A 548 14.24 -15.49 4.44
CA GLY A 548 14.09 -14.60 5.60
C GLY A 548 12.76 -14.74 6.39
N SER A 549 11.79 -15.51 5.88
CA SER A 549 10.51 -15.83 6.55
C SER A 549 10.61 -16.41 7.97
N GLY A 550 11.71 -17.11 8.28
CA GLY A 550 11.89 -17.82 9.55
C GLY A 550 11.54 -19.32 9.51
N LYS A 551 11.10 -19.86 8.36
CA LYS A 551 10.65 -21.27 8.19
C LYS A 551 11.52 -22.32 8.90
N THR A 552 12.84 -22.24 8.77
CA THR A 552 13.80 -23.16 9.40
C THR A 552 13.81 -23.10 10.92
N ALA A 553 13.68 -21.90 11.50
CA ALA A 553 13.70 -21.74 12.95
C ALA A 553 12.40 -22.27 13.58
N VAL A 554 11.26 -22.09 12.89
CA VAL A 554 10.00 -22.76 13.24
C VAL A 554 10.13 -24.29 13.12
N ALA A 555 10.73 -24.79 12.04
CA ALA A 555 10.97 -26.23 11.83
C ALA A 555 11.77 -26.87 12.97
N LEU A 556 12.89 -26.25 13.36
CA LEU A 556 13.77 -26.70 14.45
C LEU A 556 13.07 -26.66 15.81
N ALA A 557 12.27 -25.62 16.08
CA ALA A 557 11.48 -25.55 17.31
C ALA A 557 10.39 -26.65 17.36
N LEU A 558 9.66 -26.88 16.26
CA LEU A 558 8.68 -27.97 16.17
C LEU A 558 9.34 -29.36 16.29
N GLN A 559 10.52 -29.55 15.69
CA GLN A 559 11.32 -30.76 15.86
C GLN A 559 11.74 -30.97 17.33
N HIS A 560 12.14 -29.91 18.04
CA HIS A 560 12.49 -30.00 19.46
C HIS A 560 11.27 -30.30 20.35
N ILE A 561 10.11 -29.70 20.04
CA ILE A 561 8.87 -29.87 20.84
C ILE A 561 8.25 -31.26 20.64
N TYR A 562 8.19 -31.76 19.40
CA TYR A 562 7.39 -32.93 19.00
C TYR A 562 8.19 -34.08 18.34
N GLY A 563 9.49 -33.95 18.07
CA GLY A 563 10.31 -35.02 17.47
C GLY A 563 10.10 -35.24 15.96
N PHE A 564 9.54 -34.26 15.25
CA PHE A 564 9.30 -34.34 13.81
C PHE A 564 10.59 -34.57 13.00
N GLY A 565 10.47 -35.25 11.86
CA GLY A 565 11.54 -35.31 10.86
C GLY A 565 11.72 -33.94 10.21
N HIS A 566 12.96 -33.58 9.87
CA HIS A 566 13.29 -32.32 9.21
C HIS A 566 14.43 -32.55 8.22
N THR A 567 14.32 -31.95 7.03
CA THR A 567 15.39 -31.88 6.03
C THR A 567 15.27 -30.56 5.29
N GLN A 568 16.41 -29.96 4.93
CA GLN A 568 16.47 -28.67 4.25
C GLN A 568 16.79 -28.85 2.76
N SER A 569 16.28 -27.97 1.90
CA SER A 569 16.70 -27.95 0.48
C SER A 569 18.19 -27.63 0.32
N ASP A 570 18.73 -26.86 1.26
CA ASP A 570 20.02 -26.21 1.16
C ASP A 570 21.17 -27.16 1.57
N ASP A 571 20.85 -28.31 2.18
CA ASP A 571 21.78 -29.42 2.41
C ASP A 571 22.12 -30.22 1.14
N VAL A 572 21.31 -30.10 0.08
CA VAL A 572 21.34 -31.01 -1.07
C VAL A 572 22.42 -30.62 -2.09
N LYS A 573 23.64 -31.11 -1.90
CA LYS A 573 24.84 -30.78 -2.71
C LYS A 573 24.91 -31.45 -4.10
N GLN A 574 23.83 -32.03 -4.61
CA GLN A 574 23.81 -32.76 -5.89
C GLN A 574 23.35 -31.88 -7.08
N LYS A 575 23.77 -32.23 -8.31
CA LYS A 575 23.40 -31.51 -9.56
C LYS A 575 21.88 -31.45 -9.86
N ARG A 576 21.05 -32.25 -9.19
CA ARG A 576 19.57 -32.23 -9.29
C ARG A 576 18.97 -32.04 -7.90
N THR A 577 19.06 -30.82 -7.38
CA THR A 577 18.67 -30.46 -6.01
C THR A 577 17.18 -30.76 -5.71
N GLY A 578 16.28 -30.35 -6.60
CA GLY A 578 14.83 -30.50 -6.43
C GLY A 578 14.37 -31.96 -6.19
N PRO A 579 14.59 -32.89 -7.14
CA PRO A 579 14.17 -34.29 -6.97
C PRO A 579 14.84 -34.99 -5.79
N GLN A 580 16.12 -34.74 -5.52
CA GLN A 580 16.80 -35.34 -4.38
C GLN A 580 16.27 -34.80 -3.04
N PHE A 581 15.85 -33.54 -2.96
CA PHE A 581 15.16 -33.02 -1.77
C PHE A 581 13.81 -33.71 -1.53
N VAL A 582 12.99 -33.89 -2.57
CA VAL A 582 11.71 -34.62 -2.49
C VAL A 582 11.96 -36.05 -1.98
N LYS A 583 12.96 -36.74 -2.55
CA LYS A 583 13.38 -38.08 -2.11
C LYS A 583 13.83 -38.11 -0.65
N ASN A 584 14.59 -37.11 -0.17
CA ASN A 584 14.98 -37.02 1.25
C ASN A 584 13.77 -36.92 2.18
N VAL A 585 12.77 -36.08 1.85
CA VAL A 585 11.52 -35.97 2.63
C VAL A 585 10.79 -37.31 2.66
N VAL A 586 10.70 -37.98 1.51
CA VAL A 586 10.01 -39.26 1.32
C VAL A 586 10.75 -40.45 2.01
N GLU A 587 12.06 -40.34 2.23
CA GLU A 587 12.89 -41.27 3.00
C GLU A 587 12.78 -41.06 4.53
N LEU A 588 12.65 -39.82 5.03
CA LEU A 588 12.52 -39.55 6.47
C LEU A 588 11.29 -40.23 7.10
N PHE A 589 10.22 -40.43 6.33
CA PHE A 589 9.04 -41.17 6.77
C PHE A 589 9.28 -42.65 7.12
N ALA A 590 10.47 -43.19 6.85
CA ALA A 590 10.90 -44.49 7.39
C ALA A 590 11.20 -44.46 8.90
N LYS A 591 11.33 -43.28 9.51
CA LYS A 591 11.64 -43.08 10.94
C LYS A 591 10.70 -42.13 11.68
N HIS A 592 9.98 -41.27 10.95
CA HIS A 592 9.04 -40.29 11.52
C HIS A 592 7.66 -40.45 10.88
N ASP A 593 6.60 -40.04 11.59
CA ASP A 593 5.24 -39.95 11.04
C ASP A 593 4.91 -38.56 10.49
N VAL A 594 5.51 -37.52 11.06
CA VAL A 594 5.43 -36.13 10.57
C VAL A 594 6.81 -35.67 10.10
N VAL A 595 6.89 -35.08 8.91
CA VAL A 595 8.14 -34.52 8.34
C VAL A 595 7.92 -33.09 7.85
N PHE A 596 8.77 -32.18 8.30
CA PHE A 596 8.80 -30.79 7.86
C PHE A 596 9.74 -30.63 6.65
N ALA A 597 9.17 -30.27 5.51
CA ALA A 597 9.87 -30.15 4.22
C ALA A 597 10.43 -28.73 4.03
N ASP A 598 11.57 -28.42 4.66
CA ASP A 598 12.14 -27.07 4.75
C ASP A 598 12.77 -26.57 3.43
N ARG A 599 11.90 -26.13 2.52
CA ARG A 599 12.16 -25.45 1.24
C ARG A 599 11.18 -24.29 1.10
N ASN A 600 11.44 -23.31 0.24
CA ASN A 600 10.54 -22.14 0.13
C ASN A 600 9.15 -22.44 -0.45
N ASN A 601 9.02 -23.41 -1.38
CA ASN A 601 7.76 -23.87 -2.01
C ASN A 601 6.83 -22.77 -2.58
N HIS A 602 7.33 -21.54 -2.75
CA HIS A 602 6.62 -20.33 -3.19
C HIS A 602 6.01 -20.36 -4.62
N ILE A 603 6.25 -21.41 -5.39
CA ILE A 603 5.63 -21.63 -6.71
C ILE A 603 5.01 -23.03 -6.75
N ARG A 604 3.87 -23.13 -7.42
CA ARG A 604 3.03 -24.32 -7.50
C ARG A 604 3.76 -25.56 -8.02
N HIS A 605 4.61 -25.42 -9.05
CA HIS A 605 5.43 -26.54 -9.54
C HIS A 605 6.30 -27.18 -8.43
N LEU A 606 6.78 -26.41 -7.44
CA LEU A 606 7.52 -26.99 -6.32
C LEU A 606 6.59 -27.77 -5.38
N ARG A 607 5.36 -27.29 -5.18
CA ARG A 607 4.33 -27.93 -4.34
C ARG A 607 3.83 -29.22 -4.98
N ASP A 608 3.42 -29.16 -6.25
CA ASP A 608 2.98 -30.31 -7.04
C ASP A 608 4.07 -31.40 -7.06
N SER A 609 5.33 -31.05 -7.35
CA SER A 609 6.48 -32.00 -7.32
C SER A 609 6.74 -32.65 -5.95
N LEU A 610 6.26 -32.08 -4.83
CA LEU A 610 6.34 -32.70 -3.50
C LEU A 610 5.08 -33.53 -3.19
N LYS A 611 3.92 -33.04 -3.63
CA LYS A 611 2.60 -33.69 -3.52
C LYS A 611 2.55 -34.99 -4.30
N GLU A 612 3.03 -34.99 -5.54
CA GLU A 612 2.98 -36.15 -6.45
C GLU A 612 3.72 -37.36 -5.87
N GLU A 613 5.02 -37.26 -5.60
CA GLU A 613 5.78 -38.41 -5.07
C GLU A 613 5.32 -38.85 -3.66
N PHE A 614 4.79 -37.93 -2.85
CA PHE A 614 4.24 -38.25 -1.54
C PHE A 614 2.89 -38.99 -1.64
N LYS A 615 1.96 -38.51 -2.48
CA LYS A 615 0.66 -39.18 -2.71
C LYS A 615 0.82 -40.41 -3.61
N GLU A 616 1.87 -40.56 -4.41
CA GLU A 616 2.22 -41.82 -5.10
C GLU A 616 2.57 -42.90 -4.06
N LYS A 617 3.43 -42.59 -3.08
CA LYS A 617 3.89 -43.56 -2.08
C LYS A 617 2.86 -43.87 -0.98
N TYR A 618 2.03 -42.90 -0.59
CA TYR A 618 1.11 -43.03 0.54
C TYR A 618 -0.38 -42.88 0.19
N GLY A 619 -0.73 -42.49 -1.04
CA GLY A 619 -2.10 -42.33 -1.50
C GLY A 619 -2.92 -41.36 -0.63
N GLU A 620 -4.19 -41.68 -0.46
CA GLU A 620 -5.12 -40.98 0.46
C GLU A 620 -4.73 -41.13 1.94
N LYS A 621 -3.71 -41.95 2.28
CA LYS A 621 -3.20 -42.08 3.65
C LYS A 621 -2.09 -41.08 4.00
N GLY A 622 -1.58 -40.32 3.01
CA GLY A 622 -0.64 -39.24 3.23
C GLY A 622 -1.34 -37.89 3.34
N HIS A 623 -1.08 -37.14 4.41
CA HIS A 623 -1.66 -35.81 4.67
C HIS A 623 -0.64 -34.68 4.40
N ILE A 624 -1.09 -33.51 3.92
CA ILE A 624 -0.24 -32.37 3.59
C ILE A 624 -0.81 -31.09 4.21
N ILE A 625 -0.07 -30.51 5.16
CA ILE A 625 -0.39 -29.22 5.79
C ILE A 625 0.52 -28.15 5.21
N ALA A 626 -0.03 -27.12 4.58
CA ALA A 626 0.74 -25.92 4.20
C ALA A 626 0.87 -24.96 5.39
N LEU A 627 2.09 -24.47 5.65
CA LEU A 627 2.31 -23.29 6.48
C LEU A 627 2.57 -22.10 5.55
N GLN A 628 1.55 -21.30 5.27
CA GLN A 628 1.61 -20.22 4.28
C GLN A 628 1.98 -18.89 4.95
N TRP A 629 3.14 -18.32 4.61
CA TRP A 629 3.48 -16.97 5.06
C TRP A 629 2.79 -15.92 4.19
N VAL A 630 1.76 -15.27 4.73
CA VAL A 630 0.89 -14.32 4.00
C VAL A 630 1.45 -12.90 3.97
N PHE A 631 1.29 -12.20 2.84
CA PHE A 631 1.75 -10.81 2.68
C PHE A 631 0.78 -9.79 3.35
N ASN A 632 0.75 -9.78 4.68
CA ASN A 632 -0.16 -8.97 5.49
C ASN A 632 0.32 -7.52 5.76
N ASP A 633 1.43 -7.10 5.15
CA ASP A 633 2.04 -5.76 5.23
C ASP A 633 2.60 -5.38 3.83
N SER A 634 3.11 -4.17 3.69
CA SER A 634 3.79 -3.68 2.48
C SER A 634 4.95 -4.60 2.06
N PRO A 635 5.16 -4.84 0.75
CA PRO A 635 6.30 -5.62 0.26
C PRO A 635 7.65 -5.05 0.71
N ARG A 636 7.73 -3.71 0.89
CA ARG A 636 8.89 -3.03 1.45
C ARG A 636 9.18 -3.49 2.89
N ASN A 637 8.23 -3.36 3.82
CA ASN A 637 8.45 -3.76 5.22
C ASN A 637 8.74 -5.27 5.34
N ILE A 638 8.04 -6.11 4.57
CA ILE A 638 8.30 -7.56 4.58
C ILE A 638 9.69 -7.88 3.99
N SER A 639 10.13 -7.17 2.95
CA SER A 639 11.50 -7.31 2.42
C SER A 639 12.55 -6.85 3.43
N GLU A 640 12.35 -5.70 4.09
CA GLU A 640 13.23 -5.17 5.13
C GLU A 640 13.33 -6.13 6.33
N ILE A 641 12.20 -6.72 6.78
CA ILE A 641 12.17 -7.76 7.84
C ILE A 641 12.89 -9.04 7.40
N CYS A 642 12.64 -9.53 6.18
CA CYS A 642 13.29 -10.73 5.66
C CYS A 642 14.80 -10.53 5.45
N ALA A 643 15.21 -9.34 5.03
CA ALA A 643 16.62 -8.98 4.88
C ALA A 643 17.31 -8.88 6.25
N SER A 644 16.73 -8.12 7.20
CA SER A 644 17.21 -8.02 8.58
C SER A 644 17.36 -9.40 9.23
N ARG A 645 16.43 -10.34 9.03
CA ARG A 645 16.55 -11.73 9.56
C ARG A 645 17.63 -12.59 8.89
N ILE A 646 18.10 -12.23 7.70
CA ILE A 646 19.26 -12.86 7.06
C ILE A 646 20.55 -12.19 7.54
N GLU A 647 20.54 -10.87 7.68
CA GLU A 647 21.63 -10.04 8.22
C GLU A 647 21.96 -10.44 9.68
N ASP A 648 20.96 -10.48 10.57
CA ASP A 648 21.06 -10.93 11.97
C ASP A 648 21.62 -12.36 12.12
N ARG A 649 21.45 -13.20 11.08
CA ARG A 649 21.91 -14.60 11.08
C ARG A 649 23.36 -14.74 10.60
N GLY A 650 23.88 -13.74 9.86
CA GLY A 650 25.28 -13.65 9.44
C GLY A 650 25.80 -14.89 8.70
N GLU A 651 27.02 -15.32 9.02
CA GLU A 651 27.64 -16.54 8.45
C GLU A 651 26.87 -17.85 8.77
N ASN A 652 25.85 -17.82 9.65
CA ASN A 652 25.03 -19.00 10.00
C ASN A 652 23.82 -19.22 9.07
N HIS A 653 23.58 -18.36 8.07
CA HIS A 653 22.63 -18.65 7.00
C HIS A 653 23.30 -19.53 5.92
N GLN A 654 22.60 -20.57 5.44
CA GLN A 654 23.25 -21.74 4.81
C GLN A 654 23.60 -21.57 3.32
N SER A 655 22.91 -20.69 2.61
CA SER A 655 22.91 -20.60 1.14
C SER A 655 23.06 -19.16 0.64
N LEU A 656 22.25 -18.26 1.19
CA LEU A 656 22.43 -16.81 1.12
C LEU A 656 23.31 -16.36 2.29
N HIS A 657 24.23 -15.44 2.05
CA HIS A 657 24.93 -14.70 3.12
C HIS A 657 24.61 -13.22 2.93
N ALA A 658 24.49 -12.46 4.02
CA ALA A 658 24.46 -11.01 3.95
C ALA A 658 25.88 -10.50 3.59
N ASP A 659 26.11 -10.25 2.31
CA ASP A 659 27.35 -9.63 1.82
C ASP A 659 27.24 -8.10 1.78
N ARG A 660 28.39 -7.43 1.69
CA ARG A 660 28.47 -5.95 1.59
C ARG A 660 27.95 -5.41 0.25
N GLN A 661 27.18 -6.19 -0.51
CA GLN A 661 26.66 -5.86 -1.85
C GLN A 661 25.13 -6.08 -1.95
N ASP A 662 24.45 -6.28 -0.81
CA ASP A 662 22.99 -6.33 -0.68
C ASP A 662 22.29 -7.43 -1.51
N THR A 663 23.05 -8.47 -1.90
CA THR A 663 22.59 -9.47 -2.89
C THR A 663 21.43 -10.32 -2.37
N HIS A 664 21.32 -10.50 -1.05
CA HIS A 664 20.18 -11.14 -0.40
C HIS A 664 18.86 -10.39 -0.64
N ARG A 665 18.89 -9.06 -0.77
CA ARG A 665 17.68 -8.24 -1.06
C ARG A 665 17.23 -8.39 -2.50
N ALA A 666 18.16 -8.49 -3.45
CA ALA A 666 17.85 -8.81 -4.85
C ALA A 666 17.17 -10.19 -4.97
N VAL A 667 17.68 -11.20 -4.25
CA VAL A 667 17.05 -12.53 -4.20
C VAL A 667 15.66 -12.48 -3.54
N ILE A 668 15.49 -11.78 -2.41
CA ILE A 668 14.17 -11.58 -1.79
C ILE A 668 13.18 -11.00 -2.80
N SER A 669 13.58 -9.95 -3.54
CA SER A 669 12.75 -9.31 -4.58
C SER A 669 12.35 -10.28 -5.70
N GLN A 670 13.26 -11.14 -6.15
CA GLN A 670 12.94 -12.19 -7.12
C GLN A 670 11.87 -13.16 -6.59
N PHE A 671 12.02 -13.64 -5.35
CA PHE A 671 11.07 -14.56 -4.71
C PHE A 671 9.69 -13.91 -4.43
N PHE A 672 9.61 -12.58 -4.28
CA PHE A 672 8.32 -11.86 -4.30
C PHE A 672 7.68 -11.87 -5.69
N GLY A 673 8.47 -11.58 -6.74
CA GLY A 673 7.98 -11.51 -8.12
C GLY A 673 7.44 -12.84 -8.66
N SER A 674 7.87 -13.96 -8.08
CA SER A 674 7.40 -15.31 -8.40
C SER A 674 6.58 -15.96 -7.27
N PHE A 675 6.03 -15.22 -6.31
CA PHE A 675 5.22 -15.83 -5.25
C PHE A 675 3.80 -16.17 -5.73
N GLU A 676 3.41 -17.43 -5.55
CA GLU A 676 2.07 -17.95 -5.80
C GLU A 676 1.46 -18.43 -4.47
N GLU A 677 0.31 -17.90 -4.08
CA GLU A 677 -0.46 -18.38 -2.91
C GLU A 677 -0.94 -19.83 -3.12
N VAL A 678 -1.32 -20.51 -2.04
CA VAL A 678 -1.77 -21.91 -2.06
C VAL A 678 -3.28 -21.98 -2.25
N GLU A 679 -3.73 -22.54 -3.38
CA GLU A 679 -5.15 -22.79 -3.60
C GLU A 679 -5.64 -23.99 -2.75
N ALA A 680 -6.91 -23.98 -2.34
CA ALA A 680 -7.46 -24.95 -1.38
C ALA A 680 -7.51 -26.41 -1.90
N GLU A 681 -7.37 -26.62 -3.21
CA GLU A 681 -7.25 -27.94 -3.85
C GLU A 681 -5.78 -28.46 -3.92
N GLU A 682 -4.79 -27.65 -3.55
CA GLU A 682 -3.38 -28.03 -3.62
C GLU A 682 -2.92 -28.88 -2.42
N VAL A 683 -3.50 -28.70 -1.24
CA VAL A 683 -3.09 -29.36 0.01
C VAL A 683 -4.30 -29.82 0.81
N ASP A 684 -4.10 -30.65 1.84
CA ASP A 684 -5.19 -31.16 2.66
C ASP A 684 -5.58 -30.17 3.78
N ASP A 685 -4.64 -29.32 4.25
CA ASP A 685 -4.87 -28.20 5.19
C ASP A 685 -3.97 -26.99 4.90
N ILE A 686 -4.41 -25.79 5.29
CA ILE A 686 -3.63 -24.54 5.23
C ILE A 686 -3.65 -23.85 6.61
N VAL A 687 -2.47 -23.45 7.09
CA VAL A 687 -2.26 -22.61 8.28
C VAL A 687 -1.54 -21.33 7.86
N ASP A 688 -2.17 -20.18 8.05
CA ASP A 688 -1.56 -18.89 7.76
C ASP A 688 -0.53 -18.49 8.83
N MET A 689 0.59 -17.95 8.36
CA MET A 689 1.77 -17.51 9.12
C MET A 689 2.07 -16.05 8.79
N GLU A 690 2.55 -15.24 9.74
CA GLU A 690 2.87 -13.84 9.49
C GLU A 690 4.37 -13.60 9.31
N TYR A 691 4.75 -12.76 8.34
CA TYR A 691 6.12 -12.26 8.26
C TYR A 691 6.49 -11.35 9.43
N THR A 692 5.52 -10.70 10.09
CA THR A 692 5.72 -9.69 11.15
C THR A 692 5.69 -10.27 12.58
N ASP A 693 5.65 -11.59 12.74
CA ASP A 693 5.76 -12.29 14.03
C ASP A 693 7.22 -12.37 14.53
N THR A 694 7.45 -12.43 15.86
CA THR A 694 8.72 -12.95 16.39
C THR A 694 8.83 -14.46 16.18
N LEU A 695 10.01 -15.05 16.45
CA LEU A 695 10.16 -16.51 16.37
C LEU A 695 9.19 -17.23 17.33
N GLU A 696 9.03 -16.70 18.54
CA GLU A 696 8.16 -17.22 19.59
C GLU A 696 6.69 -17.14 19.15
N GLN A 697 6.28 -16.01 18.56
CA GLN A 697 4.94 -15.83 18.00
C GLN A 697 4.68 -16.79 16.82
N ALA A 698 5.62 -16.90 15.89
CA ALA A 698 5.51 -17.81 14.75
C ALA A 698 5.45 -19.28 15.19
N VAL A 699 6.23 -19.69 16.20
CA VAL A 699 6.17 -21.04 16.77
C VAL A 699 4.82 -21.29 17.47
N LYS A 700 4.32 -20.35 18.30
CA LYS A 700 2.98 -20.47 18.91
C LYS A 700 1.86 -20.52 17.87
N ARG A 701 1.96 -19.76 16.77
CA ARG A 701 1.00 -19.77 15.66
C ARG A 701 1.03 -21.11 14.91
N ALA A 702 2.21 -21.60 14.54
CA ALA A 702 2.37 -22.90 13.90
C ALA A 702 1.80 -24.03 14.79
N ILE A 703 2.12 -24.02 16.09
CA ILE A 703 1.55 -24.94 17.08
C ILE A 703 0.03 -24.87 17.09
N SER A 704 -0.54 -23.67 17.19
CA SER A 704 -1.99 -23.47 17.30
C SER A 704 -2.73 -23.92 16.03
N GLY A 705 -2.10 -23.83 14.86
CA GLY A 705 -2.64 -24.33 13.60
C GLY A 705 -2.52 -25.84 13.42
N ILE A 706 -1.35 -26.44 13.73
CA ILE A 706 -1.12 -27.87 13.47
C ILE A 706 -1.62 -28.80 14.59
N ALA A 707 -1.70 -28.32 15.84
CA ALA A 707 -2.07 -29.18 16.97
C ALA A 707 -3.50 -29.74 16.88
N PRO A 708 -4.54 -28.99 16.43
CA PRO A 708 -5.88 -29.54 16.20
C PRO A 708 -5.95 -30.51 15.02
N ILE A 709 -5.03 -30.41 14.05
CA ILE A 709 -4.98 -31.28 12.86
C ILE A 709 -4.30 -32.63 13.20
N LEU A 710 -3.29 -32.59 14.07
CA LEU A 710 -2.39 -33.71 14.37
C LEU A 710 -2.62 -34.34 15.76
N ASP A 711 -3.69 -33.95 16.48
CA ASP A 711 -4.00 -34.38 17.86
C ASP A 711 -2.80 -34.23 18.83
N LEU A 712 -2.15 -33.06 18.77
CA LEU A 712 -0.94 -32.79 19.55
C LEU A 712 -1.27 -32.04 20.84
N LYS A 713 -0.69 -32.49 21.96
CA LYS A 713 -0.71 -31.73 23.20
C LYS A 713 0.05 -30.40 23.03
N ILE A 714 -0.69 -29.30 23.09
CA ILE A 714 -0.15 -27.94 23.11
C ILE A 714 0.84 -27.81 24.30
N PRO A 715 2.11 -27.40 24.05
CA PRO A 715 3.09 -27.15 25.11
C PRO A 715 2.77 -25.87 25.89
N ASP A 716 3.30 -25.79 27.10
CA ASP A 716 3.37 -24.53 27.85
C ASP A 716 4.39 -23.54 27.24
N ASP A 717 4.27 -22.28 27.67
CA ASP A 717 5.11 -21.18 27.21
C ASP A 717 6.61 -21.41 27.50
N HIS A 718 6.96 -22.05 28.61
CA HIS A 718 8.37 -22.33 28.94
C HIS A 718 8.99 -23.30 27.93
N LYS A 719 8.29 -24.38 27.56
CA LYS A 719 8.77 -25.32 26.53
C LYS A 719 8.81 -24.68 25.13
N VAL A 720 7.95 -23.70 24.84
CA VAL A 720 8.07 -22.90 23.60
C VAL A 720 9.33 -22.04 23.62
N ASP A 721 9.56 -21.29 24.71
CA ASP A 721 10.73 -20.40 24.83
C ASP A 721 12.05 -21.20 24.82
N GLU A 722 12.09 -22.39 25.43
CA GLU A 722 13.19 -23.36 25.33
C GLU A 722 13.45 -23.78 23.88
N ALA A 723 12.41 -24.18 23.14
CA ALA A 723 12.53 -24.57 21.74
C ALA A 723 12.97 -23.41 20.84
N CYS A 724 12.52 -22.19 21.12
CA CYS A 724 12.96 -20.97 20.44
C CYS A 724 14.42 -20.64 20.76
N ALA A 725 14.89 -20.83 22.00
CA ALA A 725 16.29 -20.70 22.36
C ALA A 725 17.18 -21.73 21.64
N VAL A 726 16.74 -22.99 21.56
CA VAL A 726 17.42 -24.04 20.78
C VAL A 726 17.50 -23.64 19.30
N ALA A 727 16.39 -23.21 18.69
CA ALA A 727 16.37 -22.78 17.28
C ALA A 727 17.24 -21.53 17.01
N ARG A 728 17.35 -20.61 17.97
CA ARG A 728 18.27 -19.44 17.92
C ARG A 728 19.74 -19.85 18.05
N SER A 729 20.04 -20.90 18.83
CA SER A 729 21.40 -21.42 19.00
C SER A 729 21.92 -22.31 17.86
N TYR A 730 21.04 -22.70 16.91
CA TYR A 730 21.38 -23.62 15.84
C TYR A 730 22.37 -23.03 14.83
N THR A 731 23.61 -23.50 14.91
CA THR A 731 24.69 -23.17 13.97
C THR A 731 24.87 -24.32 12.98
N VAL A 732 24.98 -23.99 11.68
CA VAL A 732 25.16 -24.98 10.62
C VAL A 732 26.54 -25.61 10.74
N LYS A 733 26.62 -26.95 10.75
CA LYS A 733 27.91 -27.68 10.81
C LYS A 733 28.72 -27.45 9.53
N SER A 734 29.60 -26.46 9.56
CA SER A 734 30.51 -26.09 8.46
C SER A 734 31.57 -27.16 8.19
N MET A 735 31.16 -28.23 7.50
CA MET A 735 32.01 -29.34 7.09
C MET A 735 32.90 -28.96 5.89
N GLY A 736 34.02 -28.29 6.18
CA GLY A 736 35.25 -28.42 5.38
C GLY A 736 35.28 -27.74 4.01
N GLY A 737 34.48 -26.70 3.76
CA GLY A 737 34.63 -25.87 2.56
C GLY A 737 35.89 -25.00 2.63
N LYS A 738 36.85 -25.15 1.69
CA LYS A 738 38.00 -24.24 1.59
C LYS A 738 37.49 -22.82 1.32
N LYS A 739 37.82 -21.85 2.19
CA LYS A 739 37.44 -20.44 2.01
C LYS A 739 37.89 -19.94 0.63
N ALA A 740 36.93 -19.59 -0.22
CA ALA A 740 37.22 -18.82 -1.43
C ALA A 740 37.69 -17.43 -0.99
N LYS A 741 38.87 -16.98 -1.46
CA LYS A 741 39.29 -15.60 -1.25
C LYS A 741 38.33 -14.66 -2.01
N PRO A 742 37.98 -13.47 -1.47
CA PRO A 742 37.25 -12.47 -2.23
C PRO A 742 38.03 -12.15 -3.51
N LYS A 743 37.33 -12.01 -4.63
CA LYS A 743 37.96 -11.64 -5.90
C LYS A 743 38.39 -10.18 -5.81
N PRO A 744 39.59 -9.81 -6.30
CA PRO A 744 40.02 -8.41 -6.33
C PRO A 744 39.11 -7.58 -7.25
N PRO A 745 39.01 -6.26 -7.03
CA PRO A 745 38.30 -5.36 -7.95
C PRO A 745 38.92 -5.43 -9.36
N ARG A 746 38.13 -5.12 -10.41
CA ARG A 746 38.65 -5.06 -11.79
C ARG A 746 39.30 -3.74 -12.12
N TYR A 747 38.86 -2.63 -11.53
CA TYR A 747 39.49 -1.32 -11.67
C TYR A 747 39.11 -0.38 -10.53
N PHE A 748 39.75 0.79 -10.50
CA PHE A 748 39.36 1.95 -9.71
C PHE A 748 39.14 3.14 -10.65
N ALA A 749 38.07 3.90 -10.42
CA ALA A 749 37.69 5.06 -11.21
C ALA A 749 37.16 6.20 -10.34
N LEU A 750 37.15 7.41 -10.91
CA LEU A 750 36.49 8.59 -10.36
C LEU A 750 35.23 8.87 -11.19
N VAL A 751 34.08 9.02 -10.53
CA VAL A 751 32.77 9.20 -11.19
C VAL A 751 32.35 10.67 -11.08
N PRO A 752 32.21 11.41 -12.19
CA PRO A 752 31.85 12.81 -12.19
C PRO A 752 30.35 13.03 -12.13
N ASP A 753 29.96 14.07 -11.41
CA ASP A 753 28.63 14.67 -11.47
C ASP A 753 28.58 15.68 -12.63
N ILE A 754 28.51 15.18 -13.88
CA ILE A 754 28.41 16.00 -15.10
C ILE A 754 27.34 15.49 -16.07
N ASP A 755 26.58 16.43 -16.63
CA ASP A 755 25.78 16.23 -17.84
C ASP A 755 26.71 16.37 -19.07
N VAL A 756 27.02 15.23 -19.69
CA VAL A 756 27.90 15.16 -20.88
C VAL A 756 27.21 15.73 -22.13
N ASP A 757 25.90 15.55 -22.27
CA ASP A 757 25.12 16.06 -23.41
C ASP A 757 25.15 17.58 -23.43
N GLN A 758 24.89 18.20 -22.29
CA GLN A 758 24.92 19.65 -22.14
C GLN A 758 26.33 20.25 -22.12
N LEU A 759 27.34 19.54 -21.59
CA LEU A 759 28.73 20.02 -21.55
C LEU A 759 29.40 20.01 -22.93
N VAL A 760 29.13 18.98 -23.73
CA VAL A 760 29.73 18.79 -25.07
C VAL A 760 28.84 19.39 -26.15
N GLY A 761 27.52 19.17 -26.13
CA GLY A 761 26.58 19.67 -27.15
C GLY A 761 26.69 21.17 -27.39
N LYS A 762 26.71 21.99 -26.32
CA LYS A 762 26.92 23.45 -26.41
C LYS A 762 28.22 23.85 -27.14
N LYS A 763 29.26 23.00 -27.10
CA LYS A 763 30.55 23.23 -27.78
C LYS A 763 30.51 22.78 -29.25
N PHE A 764 29.62 21.84 -29.61
CA PHE A 764 29.43 21.30 -30.95
C PHE A 764 28.32 22.01 -31.77
N GLU A 765 27.56 22.90 -31.14
CA GLU A 765 26.67 23.88 -31.79
C GLU A 765 27.42 25.08 -32.43
N GLY A 766 28.70 25.28 -32.11
CA GLY A 766 29.49 26.45 -32.50
C GLY A 766 29.93 26.49 -33.98
N LYS A 767 30.26 27.70 -34.48
CA LYS A 767 30.68 27.95 -35.88
C LYS A 767 32.09 27.44 -36.26
N HIS A 768 32.86 26.90 -35.32
CA HIS A 768 34.26 26.49 -35.52
C HIS A 768 34.54 25.03 -35.14
N VAL A 769 33.49 24.20 -35.17
CA VAL A 769 33.55 22.76 -34.89
C VAL A 769 33.95 22.01 -36.17
N PRO A 770 34.90 21.06 -36.14
CA PRO A 770 35.22 20.24 -37.30
C PRO A 770 34.05 19.32 -37.69
N ASP A 771 33.72 19.25 -38.99
CA ASP A 771 32.64 18.41 -39.55
C ASP A 771 32.69 16.94 -39.08
N SER A 772 33.90 16.40 -38.93
CA SER A 772 34.20 15.06 -38.41
C SER A 772 33.66 14.88 -36.99
N GLY A 773 34.00 15.81 -36.10
CA GLY A 773 33.58 15.82 -34.71
C GLY A 773 32.07 16.03 -34.58
N LYS A 774 31.51 16.95 -35.37
CA LYS A 774 30.06 17.14 -35.42
C LYS A 774 29.32 15.88 -35.87
N LYS A 775 29.76 15.22 -36.94
CA LYS A 775 29.18 13.94 -37.38
C LYS A 775 29.29 12.84 -36.32
N MET A 776 30.39 12.80 -35.56
CA MET A 776 30.56 11.85 -34.46
C MET A 776 29.64 12.16 -33.27
N TRP A 777 29.49 13.43 -32.91
CA TRP A 777 28.55 13.89 -31.89
C TRP A 777 27.09 13.61 -32.28
N ASP A 778 26.68 14.03 -33.48
CA ASP A 778 25.35 13.80 -34.03
C ASP A 778 25.05 12.29 -34.09
N ASN A 779 26.04 11.44 -34.44
CA ASN A 779 25.88 9.99 -34.40
C ASN A 779 25.66 9.45 -32.98
N LEU A 780 26.38 9.97 -31.99
CA LEU A 780 26.29 9.56 -30.59
C LEU A 780 24.93 9.94 -29.96
N VAL A 781 24.42 11.15 -30.23
CA VAL A 781 23.10 11.60 -29.76
C VAL A 781 21.99 10.79 -30.44
N ASN A 782 21.95 10.76 -31.78
CA ASN A 782 20.82 10.16 -32.52
C ASN A 782 20.70 8.63 -32.31
N ASN A 783 21.79 7.93 -32.01
CA ASN A 783 21.78 6.49 -31.74
C ASN A 783 21.83 6.15 -30.23
N THR A 784 21.63 7.14 -29.34
CA THR A 784 21.66 6.97 -27.87
C THR A 784 22.92 6.25 -27.36
N ARG A 785 24.10 6.68 -27.84
CA ARG A 785 25.42 6.06 -27.56
C ARG A 785 26.26 6.77 -26.50
N ILE A 786 25.74 7.86 -25.91
CA ILE A 786 26.41 8.55 -24.80
C ILE A 786 26.45 7.60 -23.59
N ALA A 787 27.58 7.56 -22.88
CA ALA A 787 27.78 6.66 -21.74
C ALA A 787 26.87 7.01 -20.56
N ASP A 788 25.97 6.08 -20.19
CA ASP A 788 25.00 6.20 -19.08
C ASP A 788 25.65 6.50 -17.70
N ARG A 789 26.85 5.95 -17.45
CA ARG A 789 27.66 6.23 -16.25
C ARG A 789 29.10 6.55 -16.67
N PRO A 790 29.38 7.79 -17.13
CA PRO A 790 30.71 8.19 -17.57
C PRO A 790 31.65 8.22 -16.35
N HIS A 791 32.93 7.89 -16.55
CA HIS A 791 33.90 7.80 -15.45
C HIS A 791 35.34 7.90 -15.95
N VAL A 792 36.25 8.35 -15.09
CA VAL A 792 37.70 8.44 -15.34
C VAL A 792 38.38 7.24 -14.71
N THR A 793 38.87 6.29 -15.53
CA THR A 793 39.56 5.09 -15.02
C THR A 793 40.99 5.42 -14.59
N LEU A 794 41.24 5.36 -13.27
CA LEU A 794 42.58 5.52 -12.71
C LEU A 794 43.45 4.31 -13.08
N ILE A 795 43.06 3.11 -12.65
CA ILE A 795 43.85 1.89 -12.90
C ILE A 795 42.98 0.64 -12.98
N HIS A 796 43.15 -0.15 -14.03
CA HIS A 796 42.51 -1.46 -14.24
C HIS A 796 43.44 -2.60 -13.77
N VAL A 797 42.89 -3.77 -13.42
CA VAL A 797 43.63 -4.91 -12.84
C VAL A 797 44.66 -5.51 -13.81
N LYS A 798 44.45 -5.30 -15.12
CA LYS A 798 45.41 -5.60 -16.20
C LYS A 798 46.62 -4.65 -16.21
N GLU A 799 46.47 -3.46 -15.64
CA GLU A 799 47.49 -2.41 -15.52
C GLU A 799 48.11 -2.39 -14.11
N LYS A 800 47.78 -3.36 -13.25
CA LYS A 800 48.33 -3.46 -11.89
C LYS A 800 49.87 -3.55 -11.88
N GLU A 801 50.46 -4.07 -12.95
CA GLU A 801 51.91 -4.12 -13.14
C GLU A 801 52.52 -2.75 -13.51
N ASP A 802 51.74 -1.83 -14.09
CA ASP A 802 52.17 -0.46 -14.38
C ASP A 802 52.23 0.45 -13.14
N SER A 803 51.41 0.18 -12.12
CA SER A 803 51.59 0.76 -10.78
C SER A 803 50.91 -0.06 -9.68
N LEU A 804 51.67 -0.99 -9.10
CA LEU A 804 51.28 -1.70 -7.88
C LEU A 804 51.04 -0.73 -6.71
N ALA A 805 51.81 0.37 -6.63
CA ALA A 805 51.67 1.38 -5.60
C ALA A 805 50.31 2.12 -5.69
N LEU A 806 49.91 2.56 -6.89
CA LEU A 806 48.60 3.17 -7.10
C LEU A 806 47.48 2.17 -6.82
N TRP A 807 47.62 0.92 -7.27
CA TRP A 807 46.63 -0.14 -7.03
C TRP A 807 46.36 -0.35 -5.53
N GLU A 808 47.41 -0.55 -4.71
CA GLU A 808 47.24 -0.82 -3.29
C GLU A 808 46.78 0.44 -2.51
N ARG A 809 47.11 1.65 -2.97
CA ARG A 809 46.58 2.90 -2.39
C ARG A 809 45.11 3.13 -2.71
N CYS A 810 44.67 2.92 -3.95
CA CYS A 810 43.24 2.96 -4.28
C CYS A 810 42.47 1.88 -3.50
N LEU A 811 43.06 0.69 -3.33
CA LEU A 811 42.48 -0.38 -2.49
C LEU A 811 42.48 -0.05 -0.99
N ALA A 812 43.41 0.78 -0.50
CA ALA A 812 43.39 1.28 0.88
C ALA A 812 42.31 2.35 1.06
N LEU A 813 42.25 3.35 0.16
CA LEU A 813 41.24 4.41 0.17
C LEU A 813 39.80 3.86 0.03
N GLN A 814 39.62 2.78 -0.75
CA GLN A 814 38.34 2.06 -0.82
C GLN A 814 37.97 1.35 0.49
N LYS A 815 38.94 0.90 1.29
CA LYS A 815 38.67 0.20 2.56
C LYS A 815 38.27 1.15 3.70
N SER A 816 38.69 2.41 3.64
CA SER A 816 38.22 3.49 4.52
C SER A 816 36.90 4.13 4.06
N ALA A 817 36.48 3.90 2.81
CA ALA A 817 35.18 4.35 2.33
C ALA A 817 34.06 3.51 3.00
N GLY A 818 33.34 4.14 3.93
CA GLY A 818 32.37 3.52 4.81
C GLY A 818 32.16 4.30 6.12
N GLU A 819 33.18 5.07 6.53
CA GLU A 819 33.10 6.02 7.64
C GLU A 819 32.96 7.47 7.13
N ILE A 820 33.68 7.84 6.07
CA ILE A 820 33.61 9.16 5.38
C ILE A 820 33.74 8.98 3.85
N GLU A 821 33.16 9.89 3.06
CA GLU A 821 33.23 9.89 1.58
C GLU A 821 34.43 10.73 1.05
N PRO A 822 35.38 10.15 0.29
CA PRO A 822 36.52 10.90 -0.26
C PRO A 822 36.19 11.62 -1.58
N ALA A 823 36.50 12.92 -1.66
CA ALA A 823 36.20 13.78 -2.82
C ALA A 823 37.46 14.33 -3.52
N PHE A 824 37.50 14.20 -4.84
CA PHE A 824 38.56 14.71 -5.73
C PHE A 824 38.02 15.79 -6.66
N THR A 825 38.91 16.63 -7.18
CA THR A 825 38.61 17.60 -8.23
C THR A 825 39.30 17.18 -9.53
N ILE A 826 38.59 17.18 -10.67
CA ILE A 826 39.18 16.87 -11.98
C ILE A 826 39.00 18.05 -12.94
N THR A 827 40.04 18.34 -13.71
CA THR A 827 40.01 19.30 -14.82
C THR A 827 40.01 18.56 -16.17
N PHE A 828 39.06 18.90 -17.03
CA PHE A 828 38.96 18.39 -18.40
C PHE A 828 39.39 19.48 -19.40
N ASP A 829 40.28 19.16 -20.35
CA ASP A 829 40.93 20.16 -21.21
C ASP A 829 40.46 20.15 -22.68
N HIS A 830 40.25 18.97 -23.28
CA HIS A 830 39.85 18.83 -24.68
C HIS A 830 38.74 17.79 -24.86
N VAL A 831 37.88 18.01 -25.85
CA VAL A 831 37.08 16.94 -26.44
C VAL A 831 37.93 16.32 -27.55
N VAL A 832 38.16 15.01 -27.50
CA VAL A 832 38.99 14.25 -28.44
C VAL A 832 38.15 13.14 -29.07
N TRP A 833 38.23 12.95 -30.38
CA TRP A 833 37.49 11.91 -31.10
C TRP A 833 38.27 11.39 -32.31
N ASN A 834 37.90 10.19 -32.76
CA ASN A 834 38.22 9.69 -34.09
C ASN A 834 36.94 9.14 -34.74
N GLY A 835 37.06 8.25 -35.74
CA GLY A 835 35.89 7.65 -36.38
C GLY A 835 35.10 6.66 -35.51
N ASN A 836 35.67 6.16 -34.41
CA ASN A 836 35.13 5.06 -33.60
C ASN A 836 34.62 5.51 -32.22
N VAL A 837 35.35 6.41 -31.55
CA VAL A 837 35.13 6.77 -30.14
C VAL A 837 35.35 8.27 -29.90
N MET A 838 34.66 8.81 -28.90
CA MET A 838 34.81 10.19 -28.43
C MET A 838 35.02 10.19 -26.90
N ALA A 839 35.85 11.11 -26.40
CA ALA A 839 36.22 11.22 -24.99
C ALA A 839 36.56 12.66 -24.58
N LEU A 840 36.43 12.98 -23.29
CA LEU A 840 37.10 14.13 -22.68
C LEU A 840 38.48 13.71 -22.21
N SER A 841 39.53 14.46 -22.54
CA SER A 841 40.84 14.29 -21.91
C SER A 841 40.85 14.92 -20.51
N VAL A 842 41.64 14.35 -19.60
CA VAL A 842 41.79 14.84 -18.22
C VAL A 842 43.19 15.41 -18.05
N SER A 843 43.31 16.72 -17.90
CA SER A 843 44.59 17.42 -17.72
C SER A 843 45.12 17.33 -16.30
N LYS A 844 44.21 17.26 -15.31
CA LYS A 844 44.56 17.35 -13.88
C LYS A 844 43.60 16.57 -13.01
N VAL A 845 44.13 16.00 -11.93
CA VAL A 845 43.37 15.43 -10.80
C VAL A 845 43.96 16.00 -9.53
N GLU A 846 43.14 16.54 -8.64
CA GLU A 846 43.54 17.17 -7.39
C GLU A 846 42.67 16.72 -6.21
N MET A 847 43.12 17.03 -5.00
CA MET A 847 42.30 16.94 -3.79
C MET A 847 41.31 18.11 -3.71
N HIS A 848 40.04 17.82 -3.42
CA HIS A 848 39.10 18.86 -3.03
C HIS A 848 39.56 19.55 -1.72
N ARG A 849 39.24 20.83 -1.51
CA ARG A 849 39.84 21.64 -0.42
C ARG A 849 39.32 21.33 1.00
N GLN A 850 38.48 20.32 1.17
CA GLN A 850 37.87 19.92 2.45
C GLN A 850 38.19 18.46 2.75
N PHE A 851 39.44 18.20 3.14
CA PHE A 851 39.85 16.96 3.80
C PHE A 851 40.10 17.23 5.28
N GLU A 852 39.79 16.26 6.13
CA GLU A 852 40.30 16.20 7.50
C GLU A 852 41.80 15.85 7.48
N ASP A 853 42.58 16.40 8.41
CA ASP A 853 44.06 16.41 8.34
C ASP A 853 44.71 15.03 8.30
N GLU A 854 44.07 14.01 8.89
CA GLU A 854 44.59 12.64 8.92
C GLU A 854 44.38 11.91 7.57
N HIS A 855 43.22 12.09 6.95
CA HIS A 855 42.87 11.46 5.67
C HIS A 855 43.51 12.12 4.45
N ARG A 856 43.86 13.40 4.57
CA ARG A 856 44.62 14.18 3.57
C ARG A 856 45.83 13.40 3.02
N GLN A 857 46.62 12.76 3.89
CA GLN A 857 47.84 12.05 3.49
C GLN A 857 47.58 10.84 2.58
N LEU A 858 46.44 10.16 2.74
CA LEU A 858 46.07 9.00 1.90
C LEU A 858 45.57 9.43 0.52
N ALA A 859 44.73 10.46 0.45
CA ALA A 859 44.26 11.03 -0.81
C ALA A 859 45.41 11.70 -1.59
N GLU A 860 46.26 12.45 -0.88
CA GLU A 860 47.47 13.08 -1.43
C GLU A 860 48.41 12.03 -2.03
N ALA A 861 48.60 10.90 -1.36
CA ALA A 861 49.43 9.82 -1.86
C ALA A 861 48.80 9.01 -3.02
N VAL A 862 47.50 9.12 -3.28
CA VAL A 862 46.88 8.62 -4.51
C VAL A 862 47.18 9.57 -5.67
N VAL A 863 46.92 10.88 -5.49
CA VAL A 863 47.16 11.91 -6.52
C VAL A 863 48.65 12.00 -6.90
N ASN A 864 49.54 12.11 -5.91
CA ASN A 864 50.97 12.26 -6.12
C ASN A 864 51.67 10.99 -6.65
N GLN A 865 50.95 9.86 -6.80
CA GLN A 865 51.50 8.59 -7.29
C GLN A 865 50.75 8.03 -8.51
N ILE A 866 49.98 8.87 -9.22
CA ILE A 866 49.56 8.57 -10.60
C ILE A 866 50.79 8.62 -11.50
N PRO A 867 51.27 7.49 -12.08
CA PRO A 867 52.44 7.50 -12.96
C PRO A 867 52.12 8.19 -14.29
N LYS A 868 53.12 8.83 -14.91
CA LYS A 868 52.96 9.52 -16.19
C LYS A 868 52.25 8.66 -17.26
N LYS A 869 52.61 7.36 -17.38
CA LYS A 869 51.95 6.40 -18.30
C LYS A 869 50.43 6.33 -18.14
N ILE A 870 49.93 6.49 -16.91
CA ILE A 870 48.49 6.54 -16.62
C ILE A 870 47.96 7.96 -16.87
N THR A 871 48.66 9.00 -16.40
CA THR A 871 48.28 10.42 -16.64
C THR A 871 48.07 10.72 -18.12
N ASP A 872 49.00 10.29 -18.97
CA ASP A 872 48.98 10.47 -20.42
C ASP A 872 47.70 9.86 -21.04
N ARG A 873 47.17 8.77 -20.48
CA ARG A 873 45.91 8.11 -20.91
C ARG A 873 44.68 8.41 -20.03
N LEU A 874 44.72 9.39 -19.12
CA LEU A 874 43.53 9.76 -18.33
C LEU A 874 42.51 10.49 -19.21
N HIS A 875 41.30 9.93 -19.24
CA HIS A 875 40.18 10.38 -20.06
C HIS A 875 38.85 9.92 -19.43
N LEU A 876 37.76 10.49 -19.91
CA LEU A 876 36.39 10.04 -19.70
C LEU A 876 35.80 9.70 -21.07
N THR A 877 35.35 8.45 -21.28
CA THR A 877 34.72 8.08 -22.55
C THR A 877 33.32 8.69 -22.62
N ILE A 878 33.06 9.45 -23.69
CA ILE A 878 31.76 10.06 -23.99
C ILE A 878 30.83 9.02 -24.63
N GLY A 879 31.33 8.25 -25.59
CA GLY A 879 30.56 7.21 -26.28
C GLY A 879 31.31 6.55 -27.45
N THR A 880 30.79 5.42 -27.92
CA THR A 880 31.31 4.68 -29.09
C THR A 880 30.25 4.60 -30.20
N ARG A 881 30.69 4.65 -31.47
CA ARG A 881 29.81 4.66 -32.65
C ARG A 881 28.82 3.48 -32.69
N GLU A 882 29.24 2.29 -32.25
CA GLU A 882 28.45 1.06 -32.26
C GLU A 882 28.94 0.05 -31.20
N ASP A 883 28.12 -0.96 -30.87
CA ASP A 883 28.38 -1.90 -29.76
C ASP A 883 29.59 -2.84 -29.94
N GLY A 884 30.12 -2.94 -31.17
CA GLY A 884 31.34 -3.70 -31.44
C GLY A 884 32.63 -3.01 -30.98
N ILE A 885 32.59 -1.70 -30.72
CA ILE A 885 33.76 -0.87 -30.39
C ILE A 885 33.97 -0.85 -28.88
N ASN A 886 35.21 -1.12 -28.45
CA ASN A 886 35.56 -1.21 -27.04
C ASN A 886 35.84 0.20 -26.48
N PRO A 887 35.16 0.66 -25.40
CA PRO A 887 35.45 1.95 -24.77
C PRO A 887 36.93 2.17 -24.40
N PHE A 888 37.69 1.10 -24.14
CA PHE A 888 39.14 1.19 -23.90
C PHE A 888 39.95 1.76 -25.08
N GLU A 889 39.41 1.77 -26.31
CA GLU A 889 40.04 2.42 -27.47
C GLU A 889 40.27 3.94 -27.23
N ALA A 890 39.43 4.58 -26.40
CA ALA A 890 39.62 5.98 -26.00
C ALA A 890 40.94 6.21 -25.24
N ALA A 891 41.43 5.23 -24.49
CA ALA A 891 42.71 5.32 -23.79
C ALA A 891 43.89 5.45 -24.77
N SER A 892 43.89 4.63 -25.82
CA SER A 892 44.89 4.68 -26.89
C SER A 892 44.76 5.95 -27.73
N MET A 893 43.54 6.39 -28.03
CA MET A 893 43.27 7.63 -28.77
C MET A 893 43.79 8.87 -28.02
N VAL A 894 43.47 9.03 -26.73
CA VAL A 894 43.88 10.21 -25.95
C VAL A 894 45.39 10.21 -25.69
N ALA A 895 46.01 9.05 -25.47
CA ALA A 895 47.47 8.95 -25.36
C ALA A 895 48.17 9.30 -26.69
N GLY A 896 47.72 8.71 -27.80
CA GLY A 896 48.28 8.95 -29.14
C GLY A 896 48.05 10.36 -29.67
N TRP A 897 46.99 11.04 -29.20
CA TRP A 897 46.75 12.46 -29.47
C TRP A 897 47.72 13.36 -28.68
N ARG A 898 48.06 12.99 -27.44
CA ARG A 898 48.99 13.74 -26.56
C ARG A 898 50.46 13.62 -26.92
N ASP A 899 50.89 12.47 -27.42
CA ASP A 899 52.26 12.28 -27.92
C ASP A 899 52.44 12.61 -29.41
N GLY A 900 51.33 12.90 -30.12
CA GLY A 900 51.31 13.28 -31.53
C GLY A 900 51.44 12.10 -32.51
N THR A 901 51.27 10.86 -32.06
CA THR A 901 51.38 9.66 -32.90
C THR A 901 50.07 9.22 -33.58
N SER A 902 48.90 9.60 -33.06
CA SER A 902 47.60 9.33 -33.69
C SER A 902 47.29 10.39 -34.76
N ALA A 903 47.35 9.97 -36.03
CA ALA A 903 47.00 10.80 -37.18
C ALA A 903 45.49 10.86 -37.46
N ASP A 904 44.69 10.05 -36.76
CA ASP A 904 43.23 9.93 -36.90
C ASP A 904 42.45 10.64 -35.79
N ALA A 905 43.06 10.88 -34.62
CA ALA A 905 42.46 11.65 -33.54
C ALA A 905 42.42 13.14 -33.87
N GLN A 906 41.28 13.76 -33.57
CA GLN A 906 41.05 15.19 -33.70
C GLN A 906 40.49 15.74 -32.39
N SER A 907 40.72 17.02 -32.14
CA SER A 907 40.41 17.64 -30.84
C SER A 907 39.88 19.05 -30.97
N GLN A 908 38.99 19.43 -30.05
CA GLN A 908 38.52 20.80 -29.86
C GLN A 908 38.81 21.23 -28.42
N PHE A 909 39.41 22.42 -28.27
CA PHE A 909 39.65 23.04 -26.96
C PHE A 909 38.34 23.22 -26.20
N GLY A 910 38.34 22.85 -24.92
CA GLY A 910 37.24 23.15 -24.02
C GLY A 910 37.44 24.49 -23.33
N ASP A 911 36.65 25.52 -23.67
CA ASP A 911 36.51 26.68 -22.79
C ASP A 911 35.94 26.24 -21.43
N GLY A 912 36.64 26.59 -20.35
CA GLY A 912 36.23 26.40 -18.96
C GLY A 912 37.11 25.45 -18.15
N ASP A 913 37.87 26.01 -17.21
CA ASP A 913 38.38 25.31 -16.02
C ASP A 913 37.18 24.85 -15.16
N ALA A 914 36.61 23.70 -15.51
CA ALA A 914 35.50 23.10 -14.80
C ALA A 914 36.01 22.26 -13.62
N ASP A 915 36.20 22.89 -12.46
CA ASP A 915 36.45 22.20 -11.19
C ASP A 915 35.21 21.35 -10.80
N VAL A 916 35.19 20.07 -11.18
CA VAL A 916 34.13 19.12 -10.84
C VAL A 916 34.53 18.32 -9.59
N ASN A 917 33.64 18.25 -8.59
CA ASN A 917 33.83 17.41 -7.39
C ASN A 917 33.36 15.97 -7.64
N MET A 918 34.15 14.97 -7.26
CA MET A 918 34.03 13.58 -7.74
C MET A 918 34.35 12.52 -6.68
N TYR A 919 33.65 11.40 -6.74
CA TYR A 919 33.76 10.28 -5.78
C TYR A 919 34.42 9.03 -6.40
N VAL A 920 35.00 8.15 -5.56
CA VAL A 920 35.62 6.87 -5.96
C VAL A 920 34.62 5.71 -5.78
N VAL A 921 33.99 5.19 -6.84
CA VAL A 921 32.97 4.12 -6.73
C VAL A 921 33.00 3.09 -7.88
N ASP A 922 32.67 1.85 -7.52
CA ASP A 922 32.41 0.62 -8.31
C ASP A 922 33.52 0.02 -9.22
N PRO A 923 33.95 -1.24 -9.00
CA PRO A 923 34.89 -1.96 -9.85
C PRO A 923 34.29 -2.91 -10.92
N ASN A 924 32.96 -3.02 -11.14
CA ASN A 924 32.40 -4.03 -12.04
C ASN A 924 30.95 -3.82 -12.57
N PRO A 925 30.70 -2.91 -13.54
CA PRO A 925 29.39 -2.70 -14.14
C PRO A 925 28.94 -3.84 -15.09
N LYS A 926 27.62 -4.07 -15.13
CA LYS A 926 26.89 -4.75 -16.20
C LYS A 926 25.53 -4.06 -16.41
N PRO A 927 24.92 -4.15 -17.60
CA PRO A 927 23.72 -3.37 -17.91
C PRO A 927 22.46 -3.99 -17.30
N GLU A 928 21.89 -3.31 -16.31
CA GLU A 928 20.50 -3.48 -15.86
C GLU A 928 19.83 -2.09 -15.84
N LEU A 929 18.56 -2.04 -16.24
CA LEU A 929 17.79 -0.80 -16.41
C LEU A 929 17.33 -0.26 -15.05
N ASP A 930 18.02 0.75 -14.53
CA ASP A 930 17.73 1.38 -13.23
C ASP A 930 16.91 2.67 -13.40
N PRO A 931 15.63 2.72 -12.97
CA PRO A 931 14.74 3.88 -13.17
C PRO A 931 14.75 4.86 -11.99
N THR A 932 15.90 5.19 -11.41
CA THR A 932 16.00 6.15 -10.28
C THR A 932 16.16 7.61 -10.72
N TYR A 933 15.17 8.43 -10.39
CA TYR A 933 15.25 9.89 -10.52
C TYR A 933 15.96 10.53 -9.34
N GLY A 934 16.95 11.38 -9.63
CA GLY A 934 17.38 12.47 -8.75
C GLY A 934 18.51 12.14 -7.76
N LYS A 935 19.68 12.72 -8.03
CA LYS A 935 20.58 13.26 -7.00
C LYS A 935 20.57 14.78 -7.10
N GLU A 936 20.96 15.46 -6.02
CA GLU A 936 21.21 16.91 -6.06
C GLU A 936 22.63 17.19 -6.53
N THR A 937 22.80 18.18 -7.40
CA THR A 937 24.11 18.64 -7.90
C THR A 937 24.35 20.07 -7.38
N SER A 938 25.56 20.36 -6.90
CA SER A 938 25.76 21.49 -5.96
C SER A 938 25.81 22.90 -6.56
N ARG A 939 25.52 23.09 -7.87
CA ARG A 939 25.55 24.40 -8.56
C ARG A 939 24.50 24.56 -9.68
N GLY A 940 23.22 24.44 -9.36
CA GLY A 940 22.15 24.87 -10.26
C GLY A 940 20.75 24.78 -9.62
N PRO A 941 19.72 25.40 -10.21
CA PRO A 941 18.35 24.97 -9.94
C PRO A 941 18.22 23.51 -10.41
N PRO A 942 17.62 22.60 -9.62
CA PRO A 942 17.63 21.18 -9.93
C PRO A 942 16.96 20.90 -11.27
N GLU A 943 17.55 19.99 -12.04
CA GLU A 943 17.03 19.60 -13.34
C GLU A 943 15.60 19.09 -13.23
N ALA A 944 14.79 19.40 -14.25
CA ALA A 944 13.35 19.30 -14.14
C ALA A 944 12.92 17.85 -13.84
N ARG A 945 12.21 17.65 -12.72
CA ARG A 945 11.58 16.38 -12.34
C ARG A 945 10.39 16.06 -13.28
N VAL A 946 10.67 15.84 -14.57
CA VAL A 946 9.69 15.43 -15.58
C VAL A 946 9.31 13.99 -15.30
N LEU A 947 8.04 13.70 -15.04
CA LEU A 947 7.61 12.34 -14.71
C LEU A 947 7.85 11.42 -15.91
N LYS A 948 8.29 10.18 -15.66
CA LYS A 948 8.62 9.22 -16.73
C LYS A 948 7.46 9.02 -17.72
N SER A 949 6.23 8.98 -17.20
CA SER A 949 4.98 8.92 -17.96
C SER A 949 4.76 10.10 -18.91
N GLU A 950 5.32 11.27 -18.59
CA GLU A 950 5.22 12.46 -19.43
C GLU A 950 6.24 12.41 -20.58
N VAL A 951 7.48 12.00 -20.29
CA VAL A 951 8.50 11.71 -21.33
C VAL A 951 7.98 10.65 -22.30
N GLU A 952 7.44 9.54 -21.78
CA GLU A 952 6.80 8.48 -22.57
C GLU A 952 5.62 9.01 -23.40
N SER A 953 4.81 9.94 -22.86
CA SER A 953 3.70 10.55 -23.62
C SER A 953 4.17 11.46 -24.76
N VAL A 954 5.28 12.20 -24.56
CA VAL A 954 5.85 13.09 -25.57
C VAL A 954 6.49 12.29 -26.69
N ILE A 955 7.36 11.32 -26.35
CA ILE A 955 7.99 10.41 -27.33
C ILE A 955 6.93 9.69 -28.16
N LYS A 956 5.91 9.13 -27.51
CA LYS A 956 4.82 8.44 -28.20
C LYS A 956 4.08 9.34 -29.17
N LYS A 957 3.77 10.59 -28.79
CA LYS A 957 3.04 11.51 -29.66
C LYS A 957 3.90 12.10 -30.78
N LEU A 958 5.23 12.21 -30.59
CA LEU A 958 6.14 12.45 -31.72
C LEU A 958 6.06 11.29 -32.73
N GLY A 959 6.19 10.04 -32.29
CA GLY A 959 6.10 8.88 -33.19
C GLY A 959 4.73 8.73 -33.89
N GLU A 960 3.63 9.05 -33.20
CA GLU A 960 2.28 9.09 -33.80
C GLU A 960 2.16 10.20 -34.87
N LEU A 961 2.88 11.33 -34.72
CA LEU A 961 2.89 12.42 -35.70
C LEU A 961 3.87 12.16 -36.88
N GLU A 962 5.04 11.57 -36.63
CA GLU A 962 6.02 11.23 -37.67
C GLU A 962 5.47 10.21 -38.67
N VAL A 963 4.68 9.24 -38.20
CA VAL A 963 3.96 8.28 -39.06
C VAL A 963 2.85 8.95 -39.88
N SER A 964 2.35 10.12 -39.47
CA SER A 964 1.24 10.82 -40.14
C SER A 964 1.66 11.71 -41.33
N GLY A 965 2.95 12.04 -41.46
CA GLY A 965 3.48 12.90 -42.53
C GLY A 965 3.03 14.38 -42.46
N GLY A 966 2.37 14.81 -41.39
CA GLY A 966 1.85 16.18 -41.25
C GLY A 966 2.84 17.18 -40.68
N ASP A 967 3.72 17.76 -41.52
CA ASP A 967 4.73 18.75 -41.12
C ASP A 967 4.17 19.91 -40.27
N TYR A 968 2.97 20.41 -40.63
CA TYR A 968 2.30 21.48 -39.89
C TYR A 968 1.94 21.09 -38.45
N ALA A 969 1.39 19.87 -38.25
CA ALA A 969 1.04 19.37 -36.93
C ALA A 969 2.28 19.08 -36.07
N MET A 970 3.39 18.68 -36.70
CA MET A 970 4.70 18.57 -36.03
C MET A 970 5.24 19.94 -35.60
N ALA A 971 5.06 21.00 -36.40
CA ALA A 971 5.45 22.36 -36.03
C ALA A 971 4.61 22.91 -34.87
N GLU A 972 3.29 22.70 -34.90
CA GLU A 972 2.36 23.13 -33.84
C GLU A 972 2.64 22.40 -32.52
N TYR A 973 2.81 21.07 -32.54
CA TYR A 973 3.12 20.30 -31.34
C TYR A 973 4.48 20.71 -30.73
N LYS A 974 5.47 21.01 -31.58
CA LYS A 974 6.75 21.58 -31.13
C LYS A 974 6.62 23.01 -30.57
N ALA A 975 5.56 23.76 -30.86
CA ALA A 975 5.25 25.01 -30.16
C ALA A 975 4.65 24.74 -28.77
N GLN A 976 3.58 23.93 -28.70
CA GLN A 976 2.89 23.57 -27.45
C GLN A 976 3.86 22.96 -26.40
N LEU A 977 4.83 22.14 -26.82
CA LEU A 977 5.86 21.58 -25.93
C LEU A 977 6.81 22.65 -25.36
N ARG A 978 7.16 23.69 -26.13
CA ARG A 978 8.03 24.79 -25.65
C ARG A 978 7.34 25.62 -24.58
N ASP A 979 6.05 25.88 -24.73
CA ASP A 979 5.26 26.62 -23.74
C ASP A 979 5.08 25.79 -22.45
N ALA A 980 4.80 24.49 -22.57
CA ALA A 980 4.72 23.59 -21.41
C ALA A 980 6.04 23.49 -20.63
N VAL A 981 7.19 23.45 -21.32
CA VAL A 981 8.53 23.49 -20.69
C VAL A 981 8.80 24.86 -20.05
N SER A 982 8.40 25.95 -20.70
CA SER A 982 8.52 27.31 -20.18
C SER A 982 7.77 27.47 -18.85
N GLU A 983 6.52 27.01 -18.78
CA GLU A 983 5.71 27.11 -17.55
C GLU A 983 6.27 26.24 -16.41
N ARG A 984 6.74 25.02 -16.71
CA ARG A 984 7.40 24.17 -15.70
C ARG A 984 8.68 24.78 -15.14
N ARG A 985 9.48 25.48 -15.96
CA ARG A 985 10.66 26.23 -15.51
C ARG A 985 10.31 27.35 -14.51
N LYS A 986 9.11 27.94 -14.59
CA LYS A 986 8.62 28.92 -13.58
C LYS A 986 8.17 28.25 -12.27
N GLN A 987 7.69 27.01 -12.33
CA GLN A 987 7.15 26.29 -11.18
C GLN A 987 8.23 25.57 -10.35
N ALA A 988 9.27 25.02 -11.00
CA ALA A 988 10.32 24.24 -10.33
C ALA A 988 10.96 24.94 -9.10
N PRO A 989 11.34 26.24 -9.13
CA PRO A 989 11.95 26.90 -7.97
C PRO A 989 11.05 26.91 -6.72
N ARG A 990 9.72 27.01 -6.91
CA ARG A 990 8.73 27.02 -5.81
C ARG A 990 8.65 25.65 -5.12
N ILE A 991 8.81 24.57 -5.89
CA ILE A 991 8.80 23.19 -5.39
C ILE A 991 10.10 22.89 -4.65
N THR A 992 11.25 23.27 -5.21
CA THR A 992 12.57 23.11 -4.57
C THR A 992 12.62 23.81 -3.21
N HIS A 993 12.19 25.07 -3.13
CA HIS A 993 12.16 25.84 -1.88
C HIS A 993 11.22 25.22 -0.82
N ALA A 994 10.14 24.54 -1.23
CA ALA A 994 9.25 23.85 -0.29
C ALA A 994 9.90 22.57 0.30
N LEU A 995 10.65 21.82 -0.52
CA LEU A 995 11.36 20.62 -0.10
C LEU A 995 12.53 20.94 0.84
N GLN A 996 13.37 21.90 0.47
CA GLN A 996 14.51 22.33 1.29
C GLN A 996 14.09 22.83 2.68
N ARG A 997 12.93 23.49 2.78
CA ARG A 997 12.35 23.89 4.07
C ARG A 997 11.96 22.68 4.92
N TYR A 998 11.24 21.72 4.34
CA TYR A 998 10.80 20.50 5.03
C TYR A 998 11.99 19.67 5.54
N GLU A 999 13.06 19.55 4.74
CA GLU A 999 14.29 18.85 5.13
C GLU A 999 15.06 19.58 6.24
N GLY A 1000 15.03 20.92 6.23
CA GLY A 1000 15.51 21.75 7.33
C GLY A 1000 14.74 21.50 8.64
N ASP A 1001 13.41 21.60 8.59
CA ASP A 1001 12.52 21.40 9.74
C ASP A 1001 12.74 20.00 10.38
N VAL A 1002 12.83 18.95 9.54
CA VAL A 1002 13.10 17.56 9.96
C VAL A 1002 14.51 17.37 10.56
N ASN A 1003 15.50 18.16 10.15
CA ASN A 1003 16.85 18.07 10.71
C ASN A 1003 16.98 18.85 12.03
N CYS A 1004 16.27 19.96 12.20
CA CYS A 1004 16.12 20.64 13.49
C CYS A 1004 15.48 19.71 14.55
N GLU A 1005 14.38 19.05 14.22
CA GLU A 1005 13.71 18.10 15.12
C GLU A 1005 14.65 16.98 15.62
N LYS A 1006 15.47 16.41 14.73
CA LYS A 1006 16.49 15.40 15.09
C LYS A 1006 17.57 15.96 16.04
N MET A 1007 17.94 17.24 15.93
CA MET A 1007 18.91 17.86 16.82
C MET A 1007 18.33 18.15 18.21
N ASP A 1008 17.06 18.57 18.29
CA ASP A 1008 16.37 18.75 19.56
C ASP A 1008 16.21 17.43 20.31
N ILE A 1009 15.77 16.37 19.63
CA ILE A 1009 15.64 15.03 20.23
C ILE A 1009 16.98 14.51 20.77
N ARG A 1010 18.07 14.67 20.00
CA ARG A 1010 19.44 14.34 20.46
C ARG A 1010 19.85 15.13 21.69
N THR A 1011 19.51 16.42 21.74
CA THR A 1011 19.86 17.32 22.84
C THR A 1011 19.13 16.96 24.12
N LYS A 1012 17.80 16.75 24.05
CA LYS A 1012 16.99 16.24 25.18
C LYS A 1012 17.52 14.90 25.69
N ARG A 1013 17.85 13.97 24.78
CA ARG A 1013 18.38 12.64 25.12
C ARG A 1013 19.69 12.73 25.91
N ARG A 1014 20.64 13.58 25.47
CA ARG A 1014 21.89 13.84 26.19
C ARG A 1014 21.62 14.35 27.61
N GLN A 1015 20.74 15.35 27.75
CA GLN A 1015 20.42 15.97 29.05
C GLN A 1015 19.78 14.99 30.03
N GLU A 1016 18.85 14.15 29.58
CA GLU A 1016 18.21 13.15 30.45
C GLU A 1016 19.17 12.00 30.83
N ILE A 1017 20.08 11.60 29.95
CA ILE A 1017 21.16 10.65 30.29
C ILE A 1017 22.13 11.27 31.30
N GLU A 1018 22.55 12.53 31.11
CA GLU A 1018 23.41 13.26 32.04
C GLU A 1018 22.76 13.31 33.43
N ARG A 1019 21.50 13.75 33.50
CA ARG A 1019 20.71 13.84 34.74
C ARG A 1019 20.63 12.49 35.45
N ARG A 1020 20.25 11.41 34.74
CA ARG A 1020 20.12 10.08 35.34
C ARG A 1020 21.46 9.43 35.70
N CYS A 1021 22.56 9.77 35.05
CA CYS A 1021 23.88 9.35 35.50
C CYS A 1021 24.28 10.02 36.83
N ILE A 1022 23.91 11.29 37.03
CA ILE A 1022 24.09 11.97 38.31
C ILE A 1022 23.16 11.34 39.36
N ASP A 1023 21.85 11.32 39.11
CA ASP A 1023 20.80 10.92 40.06
C ASP A 1023 20.78 9.41 40.40
N GLU A 1024 21.02 8.53 39.42
CA GLU A 1024 20.86 7.07 39.58
C GLU A 1024 22.19 6.28 39.59
N LEU A 1025 23.32 6.90 39.26
CA LEU A 1025 24.64 6.26 39.25
C LEU A 1025 25.67 6.94 40.17
N ASN A 1026 25.28 8.00 40.89
CA ASN A 1026 26.12 8.81 41.78
C ASN A 1026 27.41 9.27 41.08
N ARG A 1027 27.26 9.93 39.93
CA ARG A 1027 28.37 10.48 39.15
C ARG A 1027 28.49 11.98 39.28
N SER A 1028 29.72 12.48 39.31
CA SER A 1028 29.98 13.92 39.12
C SER A 1028 29.77 14.31 37.65
N ARG A 1029 29.66 15.61 37.35
CA ARG A 1029 29.70 16.08 35.95
C ARG A 1029 31.05 15.81 35.29
N ASP A 1030 32.13 15.82 36.06
CA ASP A 1030 33.48 15.59 35.56
C ASP A 1030 33.74 14.11 35.24
N ASP A 1031 33.03 13.19 35.89
CA ASP A 1031 33.02 11.75 35.54
C ASP A 1031 32.44 11.52 34.13
N LEU A 1032 31.50 12.38 33.71
CA LEU A 1032 30.84 12.37 32.40
C LEU A 1032 31.66 13.06 31.31
N LEU A 1033 32.69 13.82 31.68
CA LEU A 1033 33.72 14.29 30.76
C LEU A 1033 34.65 13.10 30.45
N VAL A 1034 34.38 12.43 29.33
CA VAL A 1034 35.21 11.32 28.85
C VAL A 1034 36.57 11.86 28.42
N ALA A 1035 37.53 11.83 29.35
CA ALA A 1035 38.85 12.45 29.23
C ALA A 1035 39.89 11.55 28.55
N CYS A 1036 39.44 10.43 27.96
CA CYS A 1036 40.28 9.58 27.13
C CYS A 1036 40.74 10.31 25.85
N GLN A 1037 41.85 9.83 25.28
CA GLN A 1037 42.30 10.22 23.94
C GLN A 1037 41.17 10.09 22.90
N TRP A 1038 41.25 10.88 21.82
CA TRP A 1038 40.17 11.02 20.84
C TRP A 1038 39.68 9.66 20.29
N ASP A 1039 40.61 8.74 20.04
CA ASP A 1039 40.36 7.45 19.38
C ASP A 1039 40.04 6.31 20.36
N SER A 1040 39.67 6.63 21.60
CA SER A 1040 39.34 5.61 22.60
C SER A 1040 38.02 4.90 22.27
N PRO A 1041 38.00 3.55 22.16
CA PRO A 1041 36.77 2.78 21.93
C PRO A 1041 35.73 2.87 23.06
N VAL A 1042 36.08 3.51 24.19
CA VAL A 1042 35.16 3.84 25.29
C VAL A 1042 34.37 5.12 24.97
N ARG A 1043 35.01 6.10 24.32
CA ARG A 1043 34.43 7.39 23.92
C ARG A 1043 33.45 7.25 22.77
N GLU A 1044 33.79 6.44 21.77
CA GLU A 1044 32.90 6.12 20.64
C GLU A 1044 31.56 5.53 21.14
N LYS A 1045 31.62 4.45 21.92
CA LYS A 1045 30.45 3.77 22.51
C LYS A 1045 29.62 4.67 23.42
N TYR A 1046 30.26 5.61 24.14
CA TYR A 1046 29.52 6.63 24.89
C TYR A 1046 28.67 7.50 23.94
N PHE A 1047 29.27 8.01 22.86
CA PHE A 1047 28.57 8.83 21.88
C PHE A 1047 27.51 8.07 21.07
N GLU A 1048 27.70 6.79 20.74
CA GLU A 1048 26.65 5.94 20.17
C GLU A 1048 25.38 5.87 21.05
N LEU A 1049 25.55 5.83 22.37
CA LEU A 1049 24.43 5.73 23.32
C LEU A 1049 23.70 7.06 23.51
N VAL A 1050 24.43 8.19 23.53
CA VAL A 1050 23.85 9.52 23.78
C VAL A 1050 23.42 10.31 22.53
N ASN A 1051 23.93 9.99 21.32
CA ASN A 1051 23.64 10.75 20.09
C ASN A 1051 22.49 10.19 19.22
N LYS A 1052 21.73 9.21 19.72
CA LYS A 1052 20.60 8.64 18.95
C LYS A 1052 19.48 9.69 18.78
N PRO A 1053 18.88 9.83 17.58
CA PRO A 1053 17.74 10.71 17.36
C PRO A 1053 16.43 10.05 17.85
N VAL A 1054 16.41 9.61 19.10
CA VAL A 1054 15.28 8.97 19.78
C VAL A 1054 15.27 9.40 21.25
N GLU A 1055 14.14 9.86 21.78
CA GLU A 1055 14.02 10.25 23.19
C GLU A 1055 14.27 9.05 24.13
N LEU A 1056 14.89 9.28 25.29
CA LEU A 1056 15.24 8.21 26.21
C LEU A 1056 13.99 7.70 26.96
N CYS A 1057 13.49 6.52 26.60
CA CYS A 1057 12.45 5.83 27.37
C CYS A 1057 13.02 4.90 28.45
N GLU A 1058 12.25 4.63 29.50
CA GLU A 1058 12.67 3.79 30.63
C GLU A 1058 13.18 2.40 30.20
N ARG A 1059 12.53 1.78 29.20
CA ARG A 1059 12.92 0.47 28.65
C ARG A 1059 14.25 0.51 27.89
N GLU A 1060 14.68 1.68 27.40
CA GLU A 1060 16.02 1.87 26.84
C GLU A 1060 17.02 2.23 27.95
N TRP A 1061 16.64 3.08 28.91
CA TRP A 1061 17.48 3.40 30.06
C TRP A 1061 17.93 2.14 30.82
N VAL A 1062 17.00 1.23 31.14
CA VAL A 1062 17.30 -0.07 31.77
C VAL A 1062 18.32 -0.90 30.98
N LYS A 1063 18.37 -0.78 29.64
CA LYS A 1063 19.37 -1.46 28.79
C LYS A 1063 20.72 -0.74 28.77
N ILE A 1064 20.73 0.60 28.70
CA ILE A 1064 21.98 1.36 28.54
C ILE A 1064 22.66 1.71 29.87
N ARG A 1065 21.91 1.78 30.98
CA ARG A 1065 22.44 2.05 32.35
C ARG A 1065 23.60 1.13 32.76
N PRO A 1066 23.57 -0.21 32.55
CA PRO A 1066 24.73 -1.05 32.86
C PRO A 1066 25.94 -0.77 31.96
N LEU A 1067 25.73 -0.53 30.66
CA LEU A 1067 26.78 -0.19 29.70
C LEU A 1067 27.44 1.17 30.04
N LEU A 1068 26.63 2.19 30.34
CA LEU A 1068 27.10 3.50 30.79
C LEU A 1068 27.84 3.39 32.13
N LYS A 1069 27.34 2.60 33.09
CA LYS A 1069 28.03 2.39 34.37
C LYS A 1069 29.41 1.77 34.20
N GLN A 1070 29.57 0.85 33.23
CA GLN A 1070 30.87 0.29 32.86
C GLN A 1070 31.76 1.35 32.19
N ILE A 1071 31.29 1.98 31.10
CA ILE A 1071 32.01 3.03 30.35
C ILE A 1071 32.55 4.14 31.29
N LEU A 1072 31.77 4.55 32.30
CA LEU A 1072 32.15 5.58 33.25
C LEU A 1072 33.12 5.08 34.35
N ASN A 1073 33.08 3.79 34.71
CA ASN A 1073 34.13 3.17 35.55
C ASN A 1073 35.46 3.08 34.78
N ASP A 1074 35.40 2.71 33.50
CA ASP A 1074 36.58 2.58 32.63
C ASP A 1074 37.22 3.95 32.40
N ASN A 1075 36.42 5.00 32.15
CA ASN A 1075 36.86 6.41 32.09
C ASN A 1075 37.56 6.86 33.39
N LEU A 1076 36.92 6.65 34.55
CA LEU A 1076 37.48 7.03 35.85
C LEU A 1076 38.79 6.28 36.16
N THR A 1077 38.88 5.00 35.79
CA THR A 1077 40.10 4.20 35.94
C THR A 1077 41.23 4.74 35.06
N ALA A 1078 40.93 5.11 33.81
CA ALA A 1078 41.89 5.73 32.91
C ALA A 1078 42.36 7.11 33.40
N GLN A 1079 41.45 7.95 33.92
CA GLN A 1079 41.78 9.24 34.54
C GLN A 1079 42.73 9.06 35.75
N LEU A 1080 42.42 8.14 36.66
CA LEU A 1080 43.26 7.83 37.82
C LEU A 1080 44.64 7.28 37.44
N GLN A 1081 44.73 6.50 36.35
CA GLN A 1081 46.01 6.00 35.86
C GLN A 1081 46.82 7.11 35.17
N LEU A 1082 46.21 7.97 34.36
CA LEU A 1082 46.86 9.14 33.77
C LEU A 1082 47.38 10.11 34.86
N ALA A 1083 46.61 10.32 35.94
CA ALA A 1083 47.04 11.11 37.08
C ALA A 1083 48.28 10.51 37.76
N LYS A 1084 48.30 9.20 38.02
CA LYS A 1084 49.48 8.50 38.55
C LYS A 1084 50.68 8.56 37.60
N GLU A 1085 50.48 8.39 36.31
CA GLU A 1085 51.58 8.53 35.34
C GLU A 1085 52.10 9.96 35.23
N GLN A 1086 51.29 10.99 35.53
CA GLN A 1086 51.75 12.38 35.64
C GLN A 1086 52.51 12.61 36.96
N GLU A 1087 52.01 12.04 38.07
CA GLU A 1087 52.67 12.08 39.38
C GLU A 1087 54.04 11.36 39.34
N ASP A 1088 54.12 10.15 38.80
CA ASP A 1088 55.37 9.41 38.62
C ASP A 1088 56.30 10.09 37.58
N ARG A 1089 55.76 10.79 36.58
CA ARG A 1089 56.56 11.66 35.69
C ARG A 1089 57.14 12.85 36.45
N HIS A 1090 56.38 13.52 37.31
CA HIS A 1090 56.90 14.56 38.20
C HIS A 1090 57.97 14.00 39.16
N ARG A 1091 57.73 12.81 39.72
CA ARG A 1091 58.63 12.13 40.66
C ARG A 1091 59.95 11.67 40.02
N SER A 1092 59.93 11.27 38.75
CA SER A 1092 61.12 10.88 37.98
C SER A 1092 61.79 12.03 37.22
N GLN A 1093 61.11 13.14 36.99
CA GLN A 1093 61.73 14.40 36.55
C GLN A 1093 62.35 15.20 37.69
N CYS A 1094 62.00 14.92 38.96
CA CYS A 1094 62.64 15.55 40.12
C CYS A 1094 64.11 15.10 40.25
N PRO A 1095 65.10 15.98 40.03
CA PRO A 1095 66.50 15.59 40.14
C PRO A 1095 66.88 15.38 41.62
N LYS A 1096 67.91 14.57 41.87
CA LYS A 1096 68.68 14.65 43.12
C LYS A 1096 69.48 15.97 43.16
N ARG A 1097 68.79 17.10 43.37
CA ARG A 1097 69.45 18.34 43.81
C ARG A 1097 69.86 18.17 45.27
N SER A 1098 71.16 18.19 45.52
CA SER A 1098 71.68 18.48 46.85
C SER A 1098 71.27 19.91 47.22
N PHE A 1099 70.42 20.07 48.23
CA PHE A 1099 70.18 21.37 48.84
C PHE A 1099 71.39 21.75 49.68
N THR A 1100 72.34 22.48 49.08
CA THR A 1100 73.35 23.21 49.83
C THR A 1100 72.67 24.44 50.42
N LEU A 1101 72.38 24.41 51.71
CA LEU A 1101 71.88 25.58 52.45
C LEU A 1101 73.10 26.41 52.91
N ASP A 1102 73.47 27.43 52.13
CA ASP A 1102 74.31 28.52 52.64
C ASP A 1102 73.41 29.43 53.51
N ILE A 1103 73.48 29.21 54.82
CA ILE A 1103 72.92 30.12 55.83
C ILE A 1103 74.03 31.10 56.21
N ASP A 1104 73.88 32.38 55.88
CA ASP A 1104 74.75 33.45 56.37
C ASP A 1104 74.28 33.88 57.79
N PRO A 1105 75.01 33.54 58.88
CA PRO A 1105 74.48 33.53 60.23
C PRO A 1105 74.64 34.87 60.95
N VAL A 1106 74.11 35.96 60.37
CA VAL A 1106 74.18 37.33 60.98
C VAL A 1106 72.87 38.12 60.90
N ARG A 1107 71.76 37.53 60.44
CA ARG A 1107 70.40 38.11 60.53
C ARG A 1107 69.35 37.07 60.90
N ASP A 1108 69.46 36.58 62.13
CA ASP A 1108 68.54 35.65 62.77
C ASP A 1108 67.10 36.20 62.89
N GLY A 1109 66.15 35.29 63.14
CA GLY A 1109 64.76 35.69 63.43
C GLY A 1109 63.78 34.57 63.82
N ILE A 1110 64.19 33.30 63.79
CA ILE A 1110 63.34 32.14 64.13
C ILE A 1110 64.11 31.23 65.09
N GLY A 1111 63.48 30.84 66.21
CA GLY A 1111 64.08 30.00 67.23
C GLY A 1111 64.18 28.53 66.82
N PHE A 1112 65.12 27.80 67.42
CA PHE A 1112 65.35 26.37 67.12
C PHE A 1112 64.08 25.50 67.29
N THR A 1113 63.22 25.85 68.26
CA THR A 1113 61.92 25.19 68.47
C THR A 1113 60.95 25.43 67.31
N GLU A 1114 60.87 26.66 66.81
CA GLU A 1114 60.01 27.04 65.68
C GLU A 1114 60.52 26.45 64.37
N ALA A 1115 61.85 26.36 64.18
CA ALA A 1115 62.47 25.67 63.05
C ALA A 1115 62.12 24.17 63.03
N ILE A 1116 62.09 23.51 64.19
CA ILE A 1116 61.63 22.11 64.31
C ILE A 1116 60.12 22.00 64.10
N GLN A 1117 59.32 22.96 64.56
CA GLN A 1117 57.88 22.96 64.34
C GLN A 1117 57.54 23.08 62.84
N LEU A 1118 58.21 23.99 62.11
CA LEU A 1118 58.11 24.12 60.66
C LEU A 1118 58.56 22.84 59.92
N LEU A 1119 59.57 22.14 60.43
CA LEU A 1119 60.04 20.83 59.93
C LEU A 1119 59.14 19.63 60.28
N ASN A 1120 58.04 19.84 61.01
CA ASN A 1120 56.99 18.84 61.22
C ASN A 1120 55.64 19.24 60.56
N GLU A 1121 55.55 20.45 60.00
CA GLU A 1121 54.44 20.90 59.15
C GLU A 1121 54.72 20.70 57.64
N ILE A 1122 55.96 20.30 57.29
CA ILE A 1122 56.45 19.93 55.94
C ILE A 1122 56.58 18.41 55.82
#